data_AF-A0A355CG26-F1
#
_entry.id   AF-A0A355CG26-F1
#
_cell.length_a   1.000
_cell.length_b   1.000
_cell.length_c   1.000
_cell.angle_alpha   90.00
_cell.angle_beta   90.00
_cell.angle_gamma   90.00
#
_symmetry.space_group_name_H-M   'P 1'
#
loop_
_entity.id
_entity.type
_entity.pdbx_description
1 polymer ?
#
loop_
_entity_poly.entity_id
_entity_poly.type
_entity_poly.pdbx_seq_one_letter_code
_entity_poly.pdbx_strand_id
1 'polypeptide(L)'
;MPHAPFPIPHSQFPIPNSPFPILHFPFSLPNMNMVGQLLDGRYRVVQILSSGAFGQTYLAVDTRRPGHPQCVVKQLRPPSNTSTVLKTAYRLFKQEAEILEKLGKHDQIPFLLAYFEERNQFYLVEEFVPGHALNREIIAGQAWREERALSLLEEVLELLRFVHSHGVIHRDVNPSNLIRRKPDGKLVLIDFGSVKEVANNISDYDHEFPRTIATGTPAYMPIEQFQGNPQFSSDLYAVGMMAIQALTGLPGTDLPKLQDPNPSHTGEIVWRNRVQCSTNLANIIDKMVCHQFGKRYKSAEEVLVDLSKIKNRPDAVATAPKASIYPATLQSNSGFWDRFGSSFWLILGGLGAALALVFLLNYLNRPNPIKARQYYEEGVAKSHNKDAAGAVQAFNRSIHLNPHNPETFYQRGNANYDLKKYQEAIADYSQAIALNPNYFQAYFNRGLARHDFNDKRGALEDYTQVLNLQPNDVDTYYERGVAYLELQDYKTAIQDFNEVVRLQPTLPKAYHSRGLARAGGGDLPGAIGDYTEAIRLDSQNVDAFYSRGRSRFHLGDYKGALADYSQVIAIDPKSADAYANRCSTQLNLGAHQAAIDDCTQAISLSSEDAVPYNNRCIAYLNLKDYPKAIDDCTQAVKLNPNDYHAFSNRGLARNEAGDAQGAVTDLTSAIGLNPNDAEAYANRAKIYQQLNNYNGAIADYVQAIRINPNYAAAYYGRGIVRRSLGDKAGALSDFDKAGKIFLDQGLTSGYKDVQFEIEKIK
;
A
#
# COMPACT_ATOMS: atom_id res chain seq x y z
N MET A 1 0.20 -37.51 -20.26
CA MET A 1 -0.53 -37.61 -18.98
C MET A 1 -0.49 -36.24 -18.32
N PRO A 2 -1.43 -35.85 -17.46
CA PRO A 2 -1.34 -34.56 -16.77
C PRO A 2 -0.10 -34.58 -15.87
N HIS A 3 0.83 -33.64 -16.10
CA HIS A 3 1.98 -33.47 -15.23
C HIS A 3 1.50 -32.75 -13.97
N ALA A 4 1.53 -33.44 -12.82
CA ALA A 4 1.31 -32.78 -11.54
C ALA A 4 2.52 -31.84 -11.27
N PRO A 5 2.30 -30.57 -10.88
CA PRO A 5 3.39 -29.75 -10.39
C PRO A 5 3.99 -30.40 -9.14
N PHE A 6 5.32 -30.36 -9.02
CA PHE A 6 5.99 -30.83 -7.80
C PHE A 6 5.60 -29.93 -6.62
N PRO A 7 5.44 -30.48 -5.41
CA PRO A 7 5.10 -29.68 -4.24
C PRO A 7 6.27 -28.75 -3.89
N ILE A 8 6.07 -27.45 -4.13
CA ILE A 8 7.01 -26.41 -3.69
C ILE A 8 7.17 -26.54 -2.17
N PRO A 9 8.40 -26.71 -1.63
CA PRO A 9 8.59 -26.79 -0.19
C PRO A 9 8.20 -25.45 0.43
N HIS A 10 7.43 -25.48 1.52
CA HIS A 10 7.08 -24.27 2.26
C HIS A 10 8.34 -23.62 2.84
N SER A 11 8.85 -22.60 2.16
CA SER A 11 9.79 -21.64 2.73
C SER A 11 9.08 -20.92 3.87
N GLN A 12 9.49 -21.22 5.11
CA GLN A 12 9.18 -20.36 6.24
C GLN A 12 9.90 -19.03 5.98
N PHE A 13 9.15 -18.02 5.54
CA PHE A 13 9.71 -16.69 5.28
C PHE A 13 10.33 -16.13 6.57
N PRO A 14 11.65 -15.88 6.63
CA PRO A 14 12.20 -15.11 7.72
C PRO A 14 11.71 -13.68 7.54
N ILE A 15 10.74 -13.25 8.35
CA ILE A 15 10.26 -11.87 8.38
C ILE A 15 11.48 -10.96 8.57
N PRO A 16 11.77 -10.02 7.65
CA PRO A 16 13.01 -9.24 7.73
C PRO A 16 13.09 -8.42 9.03
N ASN A 17 14.08 -8.76 9.86
CA ASN A 17 14.38 -8.03 11.09
C ASN A 17 15.01 -6.68 10.75
N SER A 18 14.21 -5.61 10.85
CA SER A 18 14.56 -4.21 10.58
C SER A 18 14.78 -3.90 9.06
N PRO A 19 14.76 -2.62 8.61
CA PRO A 19 14.81 -1.38 9.38
C PRO A 19 13.59 -0.47 9.20
N PHE A 20 12.77 -0.39 10.24
CA PHE A 20 11.97 0.80 10.57
C PHE A 20 12.45 1.34 11.92
N PRO A 21 12.41 2.66 12.15
CA PRO A 21 13.10 3.28 13.28
C PRO A 21 12.57 2.81 14.64
N ILE A 22 13.48 2.85 15.62
CA ILE A 22 13.26 2.42 17.01
C ILE A 22 12.05 3.17 17.60
N LEU A 23 11.27 2.46 18.44
CA LEU A 23 10.03 2.96 19.05
C LEU A 23 10.27 4.16 19.97
N HIS A 24 10.06 5.37 19.44
CA HIS A 24 9.89 6.58 20.24
C HIS A 24 8.64 6.47 21.14
N PHE A 25 8.81 5.94 22.34
CA PHE A 25 7.86 6.07 23.44
C PHE A 25 8.21 7.30 24.30
N PRO A 26 7.38 8.35 24.32
CA PRO A 26 7.49 9.44 25.28
C PRO A 26 6.68 9.13 26.55
N PHE A 27 7.23 9.40 27.73
CA PHE A 27 6.52 9.19 29.00
C PHE A 27 5.92 10.46 29.59
N SER A 28 5.10 11.16 28.80
CA SER A 28 3.81 11.71 29.27
C SER A 28 3.01 12.46 28.20
N LEU A 29 1.67 12.38 28.35
CA LEU A 29 0.64 13.15 27.64
C LEU A 29 0.41 12.77 26.16
N PRO A 30 -0.80 13.01 25.62
CA PRO A 30 -1.49 11.94 24.91
C PRO A 30 -1.19 11.88 23.40
N ASN A 31 -1.27 10.66 22.87
CA ASN A 31 -1.69 10.43 21.49
C ASN A 31 -2.97 11.25 21.23
N MET A 32 -2.89 12.28 20.38
CA MET A 32 -4.03 13.14 20.04
C MET A 32 -5.03 12.38 19.18
N ASN A 33 -5.87 11.60 19.85
CA ASN A 33 -7.11 11.11 19.28
C ASN A 33 -8.00 12.34 19.03
N MET A 34 -8.12 12.76 17.77
CA MET A 34 -8.98 13.89 17.37
C MET A 34 -10.43 13.66 17.85
N VAL A 35 -10.86 12.40 18.00
CA VAL A 35 -12.15 12.04 18.61
C VAL A 35 -12.25 12.57 20.04
N GLY A 36 -13.19 13.49 20.24
CA GLY A 36 -13.42 14.22 21.49
C GLY A 36 -12.95 15.67 21.46
N GLN A 37 -12.00 16.03 20.59
CA GLN A 37 -11.49 17.40 20.45
C GLN A 37 -12.58 18.35 19.94
N LEU A 38 -12.54 19.59 20.45
CA LEU A 38 -13.39 20.70 20.02
C LEU A 38 -12.56 21.65 19.15
N LEU A 39 -12.97 21.85 17.90
CA LEU A 39 -12.36 22.75 16.92
C LEU A 39 -13.20 24.04 16.81
N ASP A 40 -12.57 25.20 16.59
CA ASP A 40 -13.24 26.54 16.59
C ASP A 40 -14.06 26.82 17.89
N GLY A 41 -13.79 26.07 18.95
CA GLY A 41 -14.65 26.05 20.15
C GLY A 41 -16.12 25.69 19.85
N ARG A 42 -16.41 25.01 18.74
CA ARG A 42 -17.75 24.75 18.19
C ARG A 42 -17.97 23.33 17.69
N TYR A 43 -17.01 22.76 16.95
CA TYR A 43 -17.19 21.47 16.30
C TYR A 43 -16.47 20.37 17.08
N ARG A 44 -17.23 19.50 17.76
CA ARG A 44 -16.64 18.37 18.49
C ARG A 44 -16.51 17.16 17.57
N VAL A 45 -15.30 16.72 17.28
CA VAL A 45 -15.03 15.54 16.46
C VAL A 45 -15.47 14.27 17.18
N VAL A 46 -16.13 13.36 16.44
CA VAL A 46 -16.78 12.13 16.95
C VAL A 46 -16.14 10.86 16.38
N GLN A 47 -15.74 10.87 15.10
CA GLN A 47 -15.02 9.75 14.47
C GLN A 47 -14.24 10.23 13.24
N ILE A 48 -13.23 9.47 12.83
CA ILE A 48 -12.56 9.64 11.53
C ILE A 48 -13.44 8.98 10.46
N LEU A 49 -13.66 9.68 9.33
CA LEU A 49 -14.38 9.17 8.16
C LEU A 49 -13.42 8.75 7.04
N SER A 50 -12.34 9.51 6.81
CA SER A 50 -11.28 9.15 5.86
C SER A 50 -9.93 9.77 6.23
N SER A 51 -8.85 9.25 5.64
CA SER A 51 -7.49 9.80 5.73
C SER A 51 -6.82 9.66 4.37
N GLY A 52 -6.10 10.69 3.94
CA GLY A 52 -5.39 10.71 2.66
C GLY A 52 -4.12 11.56 2.71
N ALA A 53 -3.35 11.56 1.62
CA ALA A 53 -1.99 12.12 1.58
C ALA A 53 -1.87 13.63 1.87
N PHE A 54 -2.99 14.37 1.87
CA PHE A 54 -3.04 15.82 2.13
C PHE A 54 -4.03 16.23 3.23
N GLY A 55 -4.69 15.28 3.92
CA GLY A 55 -5.74 15.63 4.87
C GLY A 55 -6.44 14.45 5.54
N GLN A 56 -7.27 14.77 6.53
CA GLN A 56 -8.17 13.83 7.21
C GLN A 56 -9.59 14.39 7.27
N THR A 57 -10.57 13.52 7.08
CA THR A 57 -11.99 13.87 7.15
C THR A 57 -12.60 13.23 8.39
N TYR A 58 -13.36 14.01 9.15
CA TYR A 58 -14.01 13.60 10.39
C TYR A 58 -15.52 13.78 10.32
N LEU A 59 -16.24 13.01 11.12
CA LEU A 59 -17.59 13.36 11.57
C LEU A 59 -17.43 14.19 12.84
N ALA A 60 -18.13 15.31 12.93
CA ALA A 60 -18.22 16.14 14.13
C ALA A 60 -19.68 16.49 14.45
N VAL A 61 -19.91 17.06 15.63
CA VAL A 61 -21.20 17.67 16.02
C VAL A 61 -21.00 19.16 16.32
N ASP A 62 -21.93 19.99 15.83
CA ASP A 62 -21.97 21.42 16.15
C ASP A 62 -22.54 21.62 17.56
N THR A 63 -21.66 21.88 18.52
CA THR A 63 -22.04 21.98 19.94
C THR A 63 -22.84 23.25 20.25
N ARG A 64 -22.84 24.25 19.34
CA ARG A 64 -23.53 25.53 19.54
C ARG A 64 -24.93 25.58 18.93
N ARG A 65 -25.34 24.56 18.16
CA ARG A 65 -26.71 24.45 17.61
C ARG A 65 -27.58 23.49 18.45
N PRO A 66 -28.86 23.82 18.69
CA PRO A 66 -29.81 22.90 19.33
C PRO A 66 -29.88 21.55 18.61
N GLY A 67 -29.94 20.46 19.37
CA GLY A 67 -29.93 19.09 18.84
C GLY A 67 -28.57 18.56 18.40
N HIS A 68 -27.49 19.36 18.50
CA HIS A 68 -26.11 18.99 18.17
C HIS A 68 -25.95 18.30 16.80
N PRO A 69 -26.38 18.96 15.71
CA PRO A 69 -26.40 18.36 14.38
C PRO A 69 -25.01 17.91 13.94
N GLN A 70 -24.98 16.78 13.24
CA GLN A 70 -23.76 16.22 12.67
C GLN A 70 -23.29 17.02 11.45
N CYS A 71 -21.98 17.11 11.29
CA CYS A 71 -21.28 17.79 10.21
C CYS A 71 -20.02 17.02 9.83
N VAL A 72 -19.54 17.22 8.60
CA VAL A 72 -18.24 16.72 8.15
C VAL A 72 -17.21 17.82 8.40
N VAL A 73 -16.04 17.46 8.93
CA VAL A 73 -14.89 18.36 9.03
C VAL A 73 -13.75 17.77 8.22
N LYS A 74 -13.34 18.43 7.14
CA LYS A 74 -12.07 18.15 6.45
C LYS A 74 -10.97 18.99 7.11
N GLN A 75 -9.83 18.39 7.43
CA GLN A 75 -8.62 19.05 7.88
C GLN A 75 -7.52 18.86 6.83
N LEU A 76 -6.89 19.96 6.40
CA LEU A 76 -5.67 19.89 5.59
C LEU A 76 -4.47 19.47 6.47
N ARG A 77 -3.81 18.36 6.09
CA ARG A 77 -2.60 17.81 6.72
C ARG A 77 -1.53 17.57 5.65
N PRO A 78 -0.68 18.57 5.34
CA PRO A 78 0.36 18.42 4.32
C PRO A 78 1.50 17.50 4.78
N PRO A 79 2.04 16.62 3.92
CA PRO A 79 3.02 15.60 4.33
C PRO A 79 4.47 16.11 4.31
N SER A 80 4.75 17.30 3.80
CA SER A 80 6.07 17.93 3.86
C SER A 80 5.99 19.46 3.78
N ASN A 81 6.96 20.15 4.38
CA ASN A 81 7.03 21.62 4.40
C ASN A 81 7.62 22.25 3.12
N THR A 82 7.55 21.55 1.97
CA THR A 82 7.99 22.14 0.69
C THR A 82 6.96 23.18 0.22
N SER A 83 7.43 24.41 0.01
CA SER A 83 6.56 25.59 -0.16
C SER A 83 5.59 25.49 -1.34
N THR A 84 6.00 24.87 -2.46
CA THR A 84 5.15 24.68 -3.64
C THR A 84 4.00 23.69 -3.40
N VAL A 85 4.23 22.63 -2.64
CA VAL A 85 3.20 21.63 -2.29
C VAL A 85 2.20 22.25 -1.30
N LEU A 86 2.71 22.94 -0.27
CA LEU A 86 1.89 23.70 0.69
C LEU A 86 0.99 24.73 -0.01
N LYS A 87 1.56 25.60 -0.86
CA LYS A 87 0.80 26.61 -1.63
C LYS A 87 -0.28 25.96 -2.51
N THR A 88 0.02 24.83 -3.14
CA THR A 88 -0.93 24.10 -3.99
C THR A 88 -2.08 23.52 -3.18
N ALA A 89 -1.78 22.81 -2.09
CA ALA A 89 -2.78 22.18 -1.23
C ALA A 89 -3.70 23.22 -0.57
N TYR A 90 -3.13 24.32 -0.08
CA TYR A 90 -3.89 25.46 0.46
C TYR A 90 -4.81 26.09 -0.59
N ARG A 91 -4.31 26.31 -1.83
CA ARG A 91 -5.11 26.88 -2.93
C ARG A 91 -6.32 26.00 -3.25
N LEU A 92 -6.15 24.68 -3.35
CA LEU A 92 -7.26 23.75 -3.62
C LEU A 92 -8.30 23.75 -2.48
N PHE A 93 -7.83 23.73 -1.23
CA PHE A 93 -8.69 23.72 -0.03
C PHE A 93 -9.50 25.02 0.13
N LYS A 94 -8.91 26.17 -0.20
CA LYS A 94 -9.62 27.46 -0.25
C LYS A 94 -10.62 27.51 -1.42
N GLN A 95 -10.22 27.02 -2.59
CA GLN A 95 -11.07 26.95 -3.78
C GLN A 95 -12.30 26.06 -3.55
N GLU A 96 -12.20 24.97 -2.76
CA GLU A 96 -13.35 24.15 -2.37
C GLU A 96 -14.39 24.97 -1.58
N ALA A 97 -13.94 25.74 -0.58
CA ALA A 97 -14.82 26.61 0.21
C ALA A 97 -15.52 27.67 -0.64
N GLU A 98 -14.76 28.35 -1.51
CA GLU A 98 -15.28 29.40 -2.40
C GLU A 98 -16.33 28.86 -3.37
N ILE A 99 -16.17 27.61 -3.82
CA ILE A 99 -17.09 26.96 -4.77
C ILE A 99 -18.35 26.45 -4.07
N LEU A 100 -18.25 25.90 -2.86
CA LEU A 100 -19.42 25.50 -2.06
C LEU A 100 -20.26 26.72 -1.67
N GLU A 101 -19.64 27.84 -1.30
CA GLU A 101 -20.35 29.11 -1.04
C GLU A 101 -21.04 29.65 -2.32
N LYS A 102 -20.35 29.59 -3.47
CA LYS A 102 -20.88 30.03 -4.78
C LYS A 102 -22.03 29.16 -5.30
N LEU A 103 -22.00 27.84 -5.06
CA LEU A 103 -23.09 26.92 -5.38
C LEU A 103 -24.25 27.06 -4.37
N GLY A 104 -23.97 27.55 -3.17
CA GLY A 104 -24.95 27.90 -2.16
C GLY A 104 -25.77 26.70 -1.69
N LYS A 105 -27.06 26.91 -1.46
CA LYS A 105 -27.96 25.88 -0.94
C LYS A 105 -28.65 25.12 -2.07
N HIS A 106 -28.16 23.91 -2.35
CA HIS A 106 -28.79 22.94 -3.25
C HIS A 106 -29.20 21.67 -2.47
N ASP A 107 -30.29 20.99 -2.85
CA ASP A 107 -30.77 19.80 -2.12
C ASP A 107 -29.79 18.62 -2.21
N GLN A 108 -28.92 18.59 -3.21
CA GLN A 108 -28.04 17.45 -3.51
C GLN A 108 -26.56 17.83 -3.62
N ILE A 109 -26.14 18.89 -2.92
CA ILE A 109 -24.73 19.28 -2.70
C ILE A 109 -24.61 19.67 -1.21
N PRO A 110 -23.58 19.23 -0.46
CA PRO A 110 -23.42 19.59 0.96
C PRO A 110 -23.29 21.10 1.15
N PHE A 111 -24.03 21.67 2.09
CA PHE A 111 -23.91 23.09 2.41
C PHE A 111 -22.66 23.39 3.25
N LEU A 112 -22.00 24.52 2.98
CA LEU A 112 -20.86 25.02 3.74
C LEU A 112 -21.31 25.57 5.11
N LEU A 113 -20.77 25.03 6.20
CA LEU A 113 -21.14 25.40 7.58
C LEU A 113 -20.10 26.32 8.26
N ALA A 114 -18.82 26.17 7.89
CA ALA A 114 -17.72 27.06 8.28
C ALA A 114 -16.44 26.77 7.46
N TYR A 115 -15.55 27.76 7.39
CA TYR A 115 -14.16 27.63 6.94
C TYR A 115 -13.29 28.41 7.93
N PHE A 116 -12.24 27.80 8.49
CA PHE A 116 -11.37 28.43 9.48
C PHE A 116 -9.94 27.87 9.50
N GLU A 117 -9.04 28.60 10.14
CA GLU A 117 -7.67 28.16 10.43
C GLU A 117 -7.49 28.06 11.96
N GLU A 118 -7.00 26.92 12.46
CA GLU A 118 -6.65 26.72 13.86
C GLU A 118 -5.29 26.01 13.93
N ARG A 119 -4.33 26.54 14.72
CA ARG A 119 -2.97 25.97 14.91
C ARG A 119 -2.20 25.74 13.60
N ASN A 120 -2.28 26.68 12.66
CA ASN A 120 -1.70 26.60 11.30
C ASN A 120 -2.20 25.36 10.51
N GLN A 121 -3.43 24.91 10.77
CA GLN A 121 -4.13 23.87 10.02
C GLN A 121 -5.46 24.44 9.52
N PHE A 122 -5.81 24.11 8.27
CA PHE A 122 -7.03 24.61 7.65
C PHE A 122 -8.15 23.60 7.78
N TYR A 123 -9.34 24.08 8.12
CA TYR A 123 -10.54 23.28 8.35
C TYR A 123 -11.71 23.79 7.49
N LEU A 124 -12.40 22.86 6.87
CA LEU A 124 -13.60 23.06 6.06
C LEU A 124 -14.71 22.22 6.68
N VAL A 125 -15.86 22.83 6.97
CA VAL A 125 -16.97 22.16 7.65
C VAL A 125 -18.20 22.15 6.77
N GLU A 126 -18.71 20.96 6.47
CA GLU A 126 -19.81 20.69 5.53
C GLU A 126 -20.98 20.01 6.23
N GLU A 127 -22.16 20.10 5.64
CA GLU A 127 -23.32 19.30 6.01
C GLU A 127 -23.01 17.79 5.95
N PHE A 128 -23.35 17.04 7.01
CA PHE A 128 -23.20 15.58 6.98
C PHE A 128 -24.35 14.93 6.20
N VAL A 129 -23.99 14.19 5.15
CA VAL A 129 -24.94 13.43 4.32
C VAL A 129 -25.06 11.98 4.85
N PRO A 130 -26.11 11.62 5.61
CA PRO A 130 -26.29 10.25 6.08
C PRO A 130 -26.62 9.33 4.90
N GLY A 131 -25.70 8.45 4.52
CA GLY A 131 -25.84 7.62 3.32
C GLY A 131 -24.70 6.63 3.13
N HIS A 132 -24.49 6.19 1.90
CA HIS A 132 -23.33 5.40 1.48
C HIS A 132 -22.86 5.82 0.08
N ALA A 133 -21.58 5.65 -0.24
CA ALA A 133 -21.07 5.96 -1.58
C ALA A 133 -21.59 4.97 -2.64
N LEU A 134 -21.87 5.48 -3.83
CA LEU A 134 -22.39 4.76 -5.01
C LEU A 134 -21.49 3.60 -5.44
N ASN A 135 -20.20 3.64 -5.12
CA ASN A 135 -19.25 2.54 -5.33
C ASN A 135 -19.62 1.24 -4.58
N ARG A 136 -20.53 1.29 -3.60
CA ARG A 136 -21.10 0.10 -2.95
C ARG A 136 -22.32 -0.47 -3.69
N GLU A 137 -22.92 0.28 -4.60
CA GLU A 137 -24.02 -0.16 -5.47
C GLU A 137 -23.51 -0.73 -6.81
N ILE A 138 -22.43 -0.17 -7.36
CA ILE A 138 -21.78 -0.61 -8.61
C ILE A 138 -20.81 -1.75 -8.28
N ILE A 139 -21.37 -2.93 -7.99
CA ILE A 139 -20.63 -4.11 -7.54
C ILE A 139 -19.97 -4.80 -8.75
N ALA A 140 -18.66 -5.04 -8.67
CA ALA A 140 -17.92 -5.75 -9.71
C ALA A 140 -18.47 -7.18 -9.92
N GLY A 141 -18.59 -7.59 -11.18
CA GLY A 141 -19.24 -8.84 -11.60
C GLY A 141 -20.77 -8.77 -11.66
N GLN A 142 -21.40 -7.66 -11.24
CA GLN A 142 -22.87 -7.52 -11.24
C GLN A 142 -23.31 -6.41 -12.20
N ALA A 143 -23.49 -6.77 -13.47
CA ALA A 143 -24.05 -5.89 -14.48
C ALA A 143 -25.47 -5.42 -14.08
N TRP A 144 -25.68 -4.11 -14.11
CA TRP A 144 -26.98 -3.47 -13.89
C TRP A 144 -27.88 -3.61 -15.13
N ARG A 145 -29.20 -3.61 -14.91
CA ARG A 145 -30.17 -3.48 -16.00
C ARG A 145 -30.21 -2.05 -16.54
N GLU A 146 -30.65 -1.92 -17.79
CA GLU A 146 -30.75 -0.66 -18.51
C GLU A 146 -31.57 0.40 -17.77
N GLU A 147 -32.68 0.05 -17.12
CA GLU A 147 -33.54 1.00 -16.43
C GLU A 147 -32.83 1.63 -15.22
N ARG A 148 -31.97 0.87 -14.52
CA ARG A 148 -31.18 1.38 -13.38
C ARG A 148 -30.02 2.26 -13.86
N ALA A 149 -29.40 1.92 -15.01
CA ALA A 149 -28.37 2.74 -15.62
C ALA A 149 -28.94 4.07 -16.17
N LEU A 150 -30.14 4.05 -16.75
CA LEU A 150 -30.86 5.26 -17.17
C LEU A 150 -31.15 6.19 -15.99
N SER A 151 -31.69 5.67 -14.89
CA SER A 151 -31.95 6.47 -13.68
C SER A 151 -30.67 7.07 -13.09
N LEU A 152 -29.55 6.33 -13.07
CA LEU A 152 -28.26 6.85 -12.61
C LEU A 152 -27.73 7.96 -13.53
N LEU A 153 -27.83 7.79 -14.85
CA LEU A 153 -27.44 8.81 -15.82
C LEU A 153 -28.21 10.10 -15.58
N GLU A 154 -29.55 10.03 -15.55
CA GLU A 154 -30.41 11.20 -15.31
C GLU A 154 -30.06 11.89 -13.98
N GLU A 155 -30.03 11.13 -12.88
CA GLU A 155 -29.80 11.65 -11.54
C GLU A 155 -28.47 12.39 -11.41
N VAL A 156 -27.39 11.91 -12.04
CA VAL A 156 -26.09 12.60 -12.02
C VAL A 156 -26.02 13.75 -13.04
N LEU A 157 -26.70 13.64 -14.19
CA LEU A 157 -26.75 14.71 -15.18
C LEU A 157 -27.57 15.92 -14.70
N GLU A 158 -28.64 15.71 -13.91
CA GLU A 158 -29.38 16.82 -13.29
C GLU A 158 -28.52 17.58 -12.28
N LEU A 159 -27.63 16.89 -11.55
CA LEU A 159 -26.63 17.53 -10.67
C LEU A 159 -25.61 18.34 -11.47
N LEU A 160 -25.03 17.74 -12.51
CA LEU A 160 -24.07 18.44 -13.36
C LEU A 160 -24.69 19.63 -14.09
N ARG A 161 -25.97 19.56 -14.49
CA ARG A 161 -26.69 20.73 -15.04
C ARG A 161 -26.69 21.91 -14.07
N PHE A 162 -26.87 21.69 -12.77
CA PHE A 162 -26.80 22.74 -11.75
C PHE A 162 -25.35 23.23 -11.51
N VAL A 163 -24.37 22.32 -11.41
CA VAL A 163 -22.96 22.70 -11.20
C VAL A 163 -22.41 23.48 -12.40
N HIS A 164 -22.71 23.03 -13.62
CA HIS A 164 -22.26 23.65 -14.87
C HIS A 164 -22.93 25.01 -15.12
N SER A 165 -24.18 25.22 -14.71
CA SER A 165 -24.84 26.53 -14.85
C SER A 165 -24.21 27.63 -13.97
N HIS A 166 -23.47 27.26 -12.92
CA HIS A 166 -22.66 28.17 -12.11
C HIS A 166 -21.23 28.37 -12.65
N GLY A 167 -20.91 27.80 -13.83
CA GLY A 167 -19.59 27.94 -14.47
C GLY A 167 -18.48 27.07 -13.84
N VAL A 168 -18.86 26.04 -13.10
CA VAL A 168 -17.93 25.13 -12.38
C VAL A 168 -17.79 23.80 -13.13
N ILE A 169 -16.57 23.29 -13.25
CA ILE A 169 -16.27 21.94 -13.75
C ILE A 169 -15.77 21.10 -12.58
N HIS A 170 -16.38 19.95 -12.31
CA HIS A 170 -16.14 19.17 -11.10
C HIS A 170 -14.81 18.39 -11.12
N ARG A 171 -14.46 17.83 -12.28
CA ARG A 171 -13.20 17.11 -12.58
C ARG A 171 -13.00 15.77 -11.85
N ASP A 172 -13.60 15.52 -10.70
CA ASP A 172 -13.59 14.19 -10.06
C ASP A 172 -14.99 13.63 -9.80
N VAL A 173 -15.82 13.60 -10.85
CA VAL A 173 -17.12 12.90 -10.81
C VAL A 173 -16.85 11.39 -10.88
N ASN A 174 -17.07 10.66 -9.80
CA ASN A 174 -16.86 9.21 -9.73
C ASN A 174 -17.77 8.56 -8.66
N PRO A 175 -17.91 7.21 -8.63
CA PRO A 175 -18.82 6.54 -7.69
C PRO A 175 -18.43 6.64 -6.20
N SER A 176 -17.22 7.07 -5.86
CA SER A 176 -16.83 7.37 -4.47
C SER A 176 -17.37 8.72 -4.01
N ASN A 177 -17.42 9.69 -4.94
CA ASN A 177 -17.77 11.09 -4.69
C ASN A 177 -19.29 11.37 -4.87
N LEU A 178 -20.09 10.30 -4.94
CA LEU A 178 -21.55 10.34 -5.03
C LEU A 178 -22.16 9.54 -3.88
N ILE A 179 -22.83 10.20 -2.93
CA ILE A 179 -23.45 9.57 -1.77
C ILE A 179 -24.95 9.33 -2.03
N ARG A 180 -25.38 8.07 -1.95
CA ARG A 180 -26.79 7.66 -1.87
C ARG A 180 -27.35 8.01 -0.48
N ARG A 181 -28.08 9.12 -0.40
CA ARG A 181 -28.69 9.68 0.81
C ARG A 181 -29.79 8.77 1.35
N LYS A 182 -29.71 8.41 2.64
CA LYS A 182 -30.58 7.40 3.28
C LYS A 182 -32.05 7.85 3.46
N PRO A 183 -32.37 9.10 3.84
CA PRO A 183 -33.76 9.55 3.99
C PRO A 183 -34.67 9.40 2.76
N ASP A 184 -34.16 9.69 1.56
CA ASP A 184 -34.97 9.83 0.33
C ASP A 184 -34.42 9.09 -0.89
N GLY A 185 -33.24 8.47 -0.77
CA GLY A 185 -32.63 7.68 -1.84
C GLY A 185 -31.94 8.49 -2.93
N LYS A 186 -31.83 9.82 -2.83
CA LYS A 186 -31.16 10.65 -3.84
C LYS A 186 -29.63 10.55 -3.79
N LEU A 187 -28.95 10.75 -4.91
CA LEU A 187 -27.52 11.04 -4.92
C LEU A 187 -27.22 12.47 -4.49
N VAL A 188 -26.12 12.62 -3.76
CA VAL A 188 -25.50 13.90 -3.37
C VAL A 188 -24.06 13.89 -3.85
N LEU A 189 -23.66 14.92 -4.61
CA LEU A 189 -22.30 15.08 -5.13
C LEU A 189 -21.41 15.73 -4.05
N ILE A 190 -20.23 15.16 -3.81
CA ILE A 190 -19.28 15.59 -2.77
C ILE A 190 -17.86 15.75 -3.32
N ASP A 191 -16.96 16.32 -2.51
CA ASP A 191 -15.54 16.56 -2.80
C ASP A 191 -15.30 17.49 -4.00
N PHE A 192 -15.41 18.79 -3.74
CA PHE A 192 -15.16 19.85 -4.70
C PHE A 192 -13.68 20.31 -4.67
N GLY A 193 -12.80 19.62 -3.96
CA GLY A 193 -11.37 19.94 -3.87
C GLY A 193 -10.59 19.85 -5.18
N SER A 194 -11.18 19.23 -6.21
CA SER A 194 -10.58 19.05 -7.54
C SER A 194 -11.03 20.04 -8.62
N VAL A 195 -12.02 20.91 -8.37
CA VAL A 195 -12.75 21.67 -9.41
C VAL A 195 -11.91 22.70 -10.19
N LYS A 196 -12.49 23.27 -11.26
CA LYS A 196 -11.98 24.41 -12.02
C LYS A 196 -13.12 25.34 -12.40
N GLU A 197 -12.94 26.65 -12.25
CA GLU A 197 -13.86 27.65 -12.80
C GLU A 197 -13.59 27.90 -14.29
N VAL A 198 -14.64 28.15 -15.06
CA VAL A 198 -14.51 28.73 -16.39
C VAL A 198 -14.21 30.22 -16.25
N ALA A 199 -13.04 30.65 -16.72
CA ALA A 199 -12.55 32.01 -16.57
C ALA A 199 -13.40 33.01 -17.39
N ASN A 200 -14.30 33.71 -16.70
CA ASN A 200 -14.97 34.90 -17.22
C ASN A 200 -14.12 36.14 -16.87
N ASN A 201 -13.91 37.02 -17.85
CA ASN A 201 -12.93 38.11 -17.81
C ASN A 201 -12.96 38.98 -16.53
N ILE A 202 -11.80 39.11 -15.88
CA ILE A 202 -11.32 40.32 -15.17
C ILE A 202 -9.78 40.33 -15.24
N SER A 203 -9.19 41.52 -15.16
CA SER A 203 -7.82 41.86 -15.56
C SER A 203 -6.70 41.50 -14.56
N ASP A 204 -5.49 41.38 -15.10
CA ASP A 204 -4.17 41.66 -14.49
C ASP A 204 -3.95 41.36 -12.99
N TYR A 205 -3.12 40.35 -12.69
CA TYR A 205 -1.84 40.53 -12.00
C TYR A 205 -0.94 39.28 -12.14
N ASP A 206 0.37 39.50 -12.32
CA ASP A 206 1.52 38.57 -12.39
C ASP A 206 1.53 37.38 -13.37
N HIS A 207 2.59 37.33 -14.17
CA HIS A 207 2.87 36.30 -15.19
C HIS A 207 3.61 35.05 -14.65
N GLU A 208 3.09 34.40 -13.60
CA GLU A 208 3.54 33.05 -13.20
C GLU A 208 2.36 32.07 -13.07
N PHE A 209 1.78 31.66 -14.20
CA PHE A 209 0.79 30.58 -14.24
C PHE A 209 1.46 29.20 -14.40
N PRO A 210 1.61 28.39 -13.33
CA PRO A 210 1.94 26.98 -13.48
C PRO A 210 0.81 26.25 -14.23
N ARG A 211 1.16 25.24 -15.04
CA ARG A 211 0.18 24.40 -15.74
C ARG A 211 -0.86 23.85 -14.76
N THR A 212 -2.14 23.90 -15.13
CA THR A 212 -3.22 23.36 -14.29
C THR A 212 -2.95 21.88 -13.99
N ILE A 213 -2.71 21.58 -12.71
CA ILE A 213 -2.39 20.23 -12.25
C ILE A 213 -3.55 19.29 -12.58
N ALA A 214 -3.24 18.15 -13.20
CA ALA A 214 -4.21 17.09 -13.46
C ALA A 214 -4.71 16.51 -12.14
N THR A 215 -6.04 16.55 -11.95
CA THR A 215 -6.75 16.00 -10.79
C THR A 215 -7.94 15.18 -11.28
N GLY A 216 -8.42 14.26 -10.45
CA GLY A 216 -9.49 13.32 -10.78
C GLY A 216 -9.04 11.85 -10.81
N THR A 217 -9.99 10.94 -10.67
CA THR A 217 -9.78 9.49 -10.62
C THR A 217 -9.45 8.93 -12.01
N PRO A 218 -8.28 8.29 -12.24
CA PRO A 218 -7.80 7.93 -13.58
C PRO A 218 -8.75 7.09 -14.46
N ALA A 219 -9.60 6.25 -13.86
CA ALA A 219 -10.57 5.42 -14.58
C ALA A 219 -11.69 6.22 -15.28
N TYR A 220 -11.96 7.46 -14.82
CA TYR A 220 -13.01 8.34 -15.33
C TYR A 220 -12.44 9.63 -15.95
N MET A 221 -11.11 9.81 -15.93
CA MET A 221 -10.44 11.01 -16.43
C MET A 221 -10.24 10.96 -17.96
N PRO A 222 -10.74 11.95 -18.72
CA PRO A 222 -10.47 12.06 -20.15
C PRO A 222 -9.15 12.78 -20.46
N ILE A 223 -8.63 12.59 -21.67
CA ILE A 223 -7.30 13.06 -22.07
C ILE A 223 -7.12 14.58 -21.99
N GLU A 224 -8.15 15.38 -22.33
CA GLU A 224 -8.04 16.85 -22.27
C GLU A 224 -7.92 17.36 -20.83
N GLN A 225 -8.51 16.66 -19.86
CA GLN A 225 -8.35 16.95 -18.44
C GLN A 225 -6.97 16.55 -17.91
N PHE A 226 -6.44 15.40 -18.35
CA PHE A 226 -5.05 14.99 -18.07
C PHE A 226 -4.03 16.00 -18.62
N GLN A 227 -4.35 16.65 -19.75
CA GLN A 227 -3.56 17.74 -20.34
C GLN A 227 -3.78 19.12 -19.66
N GLY A 228 -4.58 19.20 -18.58
CA GLY A 228 -4.83 20.44 -17.82
C GLY A 228 -5.98 21.32 -18.36
N ASN A 229 -6.65 20.88 -19.43
CA ASN A 229 -7.70 21.60 -20.16
C ASN A 229 -9.07 20.89 -20.06
N PRO A 230 -9.61 20.63 -18.85
CA PRO A 230 -10.94 20.06 -18.69
C PRO A 230 -12.02 21.02 -19.22
N GLN A 231 -13.13 20.42 -19.64
CA GLN A 231 -14.33 21.07 -20.18
C GLN A 231 -15.55 20.57 -19.40
N PHE A 232 -16.72 21.19 -19.56
CA PHE A 232 -17.99 20.59 -19.09
C PHE A 232 -18.18 19.16 -19.64
N SER A 233 -17.78 18.93 -20.89
CA SER A 233 -17.77 17.60 -21.54
C SER A 233 -16.73 16.61 -20.97
N SER A 234 -15.89 17.01 -20.02
CA SER A 234 -15.01 16.11 -19.27
C SER A 234 -15.77 15.44 -18.12
N ASP A 235 -16.60 16.18 -17.39
CA ASP A 235 -17.52 15.60 -16.39
C ASP A 235 -18.55 14.67 -17.05
N LEU A 236 -19.06 15.03 -18.25
CA LEU A 236 -19.98 14.16 -19.01
C LEU A 236 -19.32 12.85 -19.47
N TYR A 237 -18.02 12.87 -19.80
CA TYR A 237 -17.26 11.65 -20.10
C TYR A 237 -17.18 10.76 -18.85
N ALA A 238 -16.88 11.33 -17.69
CA ALA A 238 -16.82 10.58 -16.44
C ALA A 238 -18.15 9.90 -16.08
N VAL A 239 -19.28 10.59 -16.30
CA VAL A 239 -20.64 10.02 -16.15
C VAL A 239 -20.91 8.90 -17.16
N GLY A 240 -20.48 9.06 -18.42
CA GLY A 240 -20.55 7.99 -19.42
C GLY A 240 -19.76 6.76 -19.00
N MET A 241 -18.54 6.93 -18.48
CA MET A 241 -17.71 5.84 -17.97
C MET A 241 -18.32 5.15 -16.74
N MET A 242 -19.00 5.87 -15.84
CA MET A 242 -19.78 5.25 -14.75
C MET A 242 -20.96 4.41 -15.26
N ALA A 243 -21.66 4.87 -16.31
CA ALA A 243 -22.74 4.09 -16.92
C ALA A 243 -22.21 2.82 -17.61
N ILE A 244 -21.08 2.90 -18.30
CA ILE A 244 -20.36 1.72 -18.83
C ILE A 244 -19.99 0.77 -17.72
N GLN A 245 -19.46 1.27 -16.59
CA GLN A 245 -19.12 0.45 -15.43
C GLN A 245 -20.34 -0.31 -14.90
N ALA A 246 -21.44 0.40 -14.65
CA ALA A 246 -22.69 -0.18 -14.17
C ALA A 246 -23.26 -1.23 -15.14
N LEU A 247 -23.33 -0.92 -16.44
CA LEU A 247 -23.89 -1.80 -17.47
C LEU A 247 -23.04 -3.03 -17.78
N THR A 248 -21.71 -2.95 -17.65
CA THR A 248 -20.80 -4.09 -17.88
C THR A 248 -20.47 -4.88 -16.62
N GLY A 249 -20.73 -4.31 -15.43
CA GLY A 249 -20.30 -4.86 -14.15
C GLY A 249 -18.77 -4.87 -13.96
N LEU A 250 -18.00 -4.12 -14.75
CA LEU A 250 -16.54 -4.14 -14.68
C LEU A 250 -16.01 -3.44 -13.40
N PRO A 251 -14.88 -3.92 -12.83
CA PRO A 251 -14.11 -3.13 -11.87
C PRO A 251 -13.71 -1.79 -12.48
N GLY A 252 -13.73 -0.70 -11.70
CA GLY A 252 -13.28 0.62 -12.16
C GLY A 252 -11.84 0.62 -12.70
N THR A 253 -10.97 -0.24 -12.15
CA THR A 253 -9.59 -0.46 -12.61
C THR A 253 -9.49 -1.02 -14.03
N ASP A 254 -10.56 -1.60 -14.55
CA ASP A 254 -10.59 -2.29 -15.84
C ASP A 254 -11.27 -1.44 -16.94
N LEU A 255 -11.88 -0.32 -16.58
CA LEU A 255 -12.44 0.65 -17.54
C LEU A 255 -11.39 1.18 -18.54
N PRO A 256 -10.13 1.50 -18.17
CA PRO A 256 -9.11 1.89 -19.15
C PRO A 256 -8.78 0.79 -20.18
N LYS A 257 -8.98 -0.49 -19.83
CA LYS A 257 -8.74 -1.65 -20.71
C LYS A 257 -9.81 -1.79 -21.82
N LEU A 258 -10.77 -0.87 -21.88
CA LEU A 258 -11.77 -0.76 -22.93
C LEU A 258 -11.32 0.16 -24.08
N GLN A 259 -10.23 0.93 -23.94
CA GLN A 259 -9.71 1.76 -25.02
C GLN A 259 -9.16 0.90 -26.17
N ASP A 260 -9.55 1.19 -27.41
CA ASP A 260 -9.05 0.49 -28.60
C ASP A 260 -7.54 0.76 -28.79
N PRO A 261 -6.67 -0.30 -28.80
CA PRO A 261 -5.25 -0.15 -29.08
C PRO A 261 -4.91 0.11 -30.56
N ASN A 262 -5.90 0.05 -31.47
CA ASN A 262 -5.71 0.30 -32.89
C ASN A 262 -5.31 1.76 -33.18
N PRO A 263 -4.15 2.04 -33.82
CA PRO A 263 -3.70 3.39 -34.15
C PRO A 263 -4.66 4.21 -35.04
N SER A 264 -5.64 3.57 -35.69
CA SER A 264 -6.68 4.22 -36.49
C SER A 264 -7.91 4.65 -35.69
N HIS A 265 -8.12 4.08 -34.49
CA HIS A 265 -9.30 4.27 -33.62
C HIS A 265 -8.90 4.64 -32.19
N THR A 266 -7.67 5.12 -32.00
CA THR A 266 -7.00 5.23 -30.70
C THR A 266 -7.84 6.01 -29.69
N GLY A 267 -8.20 5.36 -28.58
CA GLY A 267 -8.98 5.94 -27.48
C GLY A 267 -10.50 5.79 -27.59
N GLU A 268 -11.05 5.20 -28.65
CA GLU A 268 -12.47 4.81 -28.67
C GLU A 268 -12.74 3.69 -27.64
N ILE A 269 -13.91 3.73 -26.96
CA ILE A 269 -14.23 2.82 -25.85
C ILE A 269 -15.04 1.62 -26.36
N VAL A 270 -14.46 0.43 -26.33
CA VAL A 270 -15.02 -0.81 -26.87
C VAL A 270 -15.74 -1.61 -25.77
N TRP A 271 -16.97 -1.20 -25.45
CA TRP A 271 -17.79 -1.79 -24.39
C TRP A 271 -19.05 -2.52 -24.89
N ARG A 272 -19.63 -2.13 -26.05
CA ARG A 272 -20.91 -2.66 -26.56
C ARG A 272 -20.96 -4.19 -26.71
N ASN A 273 -19.82 -4.84 -26.96
CA ASN A 273 -19.70 -6.29 -27.09
C ASN A 273 -19.71 -7.05 -25.74
N ARG A 274 -19.78 -6.35 -24.60
CA ARG A 274 -19.76 -6.92 -23.24
C ARG A 274 -21.11 -6.78 -22.50
N VAL A 275 -22.15 -6.29 -23.17
CA VAL A 275 -23.42 -5.86 -22.56
C VAL A 275 -24.62 -6.24 -23.44
N GLN A 276 -25.80 -6.36 -22.85
CA GLN A 276 -27.08 -6.34 -23.56
C GLN A 276 -27.85 -5.08 -23.12
N CYS A 277 -27.88 -4.06 -23.97
CA CYS A 277 -28.64 -2.82 -23.79
C CYS A 277 -29.10 -2.28 -25.15
N SER A 278 -30.06 -1.35 -25.15
CA SER A 278 -30.65 -0.79 -26.36
C SER A 278 -29.63 0.00 -27.17
N THR A 279 -29.75 -0.08 -28.50
CA THR A 279 -28.93 0.71 -29.43
C THR A 279 -29.07 2.21 -29.16
N ASN A 280 -30.22 2.66 -28.67
CA ASN A 280 -30.45 4.08 -28.34
C ASN A 280 -29.58 4.52 -27.16
N LEU A 281 -29.59 3.79 -26.04
CA LEU A 281 -28.76 4.11 -24.89
C LEU A 281 -27.27 3.99 -25.23
N ALA A 282 -26.89 2.93 -25.95
CA ALA A 282 -25.50 2.75 -26.37
C ALA A 282 -24.99 3.89 -27.26
N ASN A 283 -25.84 4.46 -28.13
CA ASN A 283 -25.50 5.63 -28.95
C ASN A 283 -25.29 6.91 -28.12
N ILE A 284 -26.06 7.11 -27.05
CA ILE A 284 -25.89 8.25 -26.13
C ILE A 284 -24.58 8.10 -25.36
N ILE A 285 -24.35 6.93 -24.76
CA ILE A 285 -23.14 6.65 -23.96
C ILE A 285 -21.88 6.78 -24.81
N ASP A 286 -21.84 6.24 -26.04
CA ASP A 286 -20.70 6.41 -26.96
C ASP A 286 -20.40 7.89 -27.26
N LYS A 287 -21.44 8.71 -27.43
CA LYS A 287 -21.29 10.16 -27.64
C LYS A 287 -20.86 10.90 -26.37
N MET A 288 -21.16 10.38 -25.17
CA MET A 288 -20.61 10.90 -23.90
C MET A 288 -19.14 10.53 -23.75
N VAL A 289 -18.72 9.30 -24.08
CA VAL A 289 -17.34 8.83 -23.88
C VAL A 289 -16.42 9.02 -25.11
N CYS A 290 -16.92 9.60 -26.20
CA CYS A 290 -16.15 9.81 -27.43
C CYS A 290 -14.80 10.50 -27.17
N HIS A 291 -13.69 9.87 -27.57
CA HIS A 291 -12.33 10.36 -27.32
C HIS A 291 -12.16 11.85 -27.67
N GLN A 292 -12.63 12.24 -28.85
CA GLN A 292 -12.60 13.62 -29.32
C GLN A 292 -13.66 14.46 -28.59
N PHE A 293 -13.26 15.20 -27.54
CA PHE A 293 -14.16 16.08 -26.77
C PHE A 293 -14.94 17.10 -27.63
N GLY A 294 -14.38 17.48 -28.79
CA GLY A 294 -15.07 18.27 -29.81
C GLY A 294 -16.36 17.64 -30.35
N LYS A 295 -16.49 16.30 -30.34
CA LYS A 295 -17.68 15.54 -30.77
C LYS A 295 -18.62 15.14 -29.63
N ARG A 296 -18.18 15.19 -28.36
CA ARG A 296 -19.04 14.98 -27.19
C ARG A 296 -20.14 16.05 -27.09
N TYR A 297 -21.21 15.72 -26.37
CA TYR A 297 -22.20 16.67 -25.87
C TYR A 297 -21.56 17.89 -25.18
N LYS A 298 -22.18 19.08 -25.27
CA LYS A 298 -21.64 20.33 -24.70
C LYS A 298 -22.18 20.67 -23.32
N SER A 299 -23.34 20.14 -22.94
CA SER A 299 -23.95 20.31 -21.63
C SER A 299 -24.68 19.06 -21.19
N ALA A 300 -24.92 18.92 -19.88
CA ALA A 300 -25.74 17.83 -19.34
C ALA A 300 -27.20 17.86 -19.86
N GLU A 301 -27.73 19.05 -20.17
CA GLU A 301 -29.08 19.23 -20.73
C GLU A 301 -29.24 18.55 -22.09
N GLU A 302 -28.24 18.63 -22.99
CA GLU A 302 -28.30 17.91 -24.27
C GLU A 302 -28.39 16.39 -24.09
N VAL A 303 -27.75 15.85 -23.05
CA VAL A 303 -27.77 14.41 -22.72
C VAL A 303 -29.13 14.03 -22.14
N LEU A 304 -29.66 14.81 -21.20
CA LEU A 304 -31.00 14.62 -20.61
C LEU A 304 -32.10 14.67 -21.69
N VAL A 305 -32.00 15.61 -22.63
CA VAL A 305 -32.91 15.71 -23.79
C VAL A 305 -32.85 14.44 -24.65
N ASP A 306 -31.68 13.86 -24.91
CA ASP A 306 -31.57 12.61 -25.67
C ASP A 306 -32.05 11.38 -24.88
N LEU A 307 -31.78 11.30 -23.57
CA LEU A 307 -32.27 10.22 -22.69
C LEU A 307 -33.81 10.21 -22.61
N SER A 308 -34.44 11.39 -22.56
CA SER A 308 -35.91 11.50 -22.54
C SER A 308 -36.60 10.86 -23.76
N LYS A 309 -35.90 10.74 -24.90
CA LYS A 309 -36.40 10.13 -26.14
C LYS A 309 -36.42 8.60 -26.10
N ILE A 310 -35.75 7.98 -25.11
CA ILE A 310 -35.80 6.54 -24.87
C ILE A 310 -37.08 6.17 -24.12
N LYS A 311 -37.37 6.86 -23.01
CA LYS A 311 -38.55 6.59 -22.16
C LYS A 311 -39.89 6.80 -22.85
N ASN A 312 -39.95 7.67 -23.86
CA ASN A 312 -41.18 8.02 -24.59
C ASN A 312 -41.47 7.09 -25.79
N ARG A 313 -41.10 5.80 -25.72
CA ARG A 313 -41.37 4.79 -26.77
C ARG A 313 -42.04 3.54 -26.20
N PRO A 314 -43.14 3.03 -26.79
CA PRO A 314 -43.64 1.69 -26.54
C PRO A 314 -42.67 0.59 -27.03
N ASP A 315 -42.72 -0.58 -26.41
CA ASP A 315 -41.81 -1.71 -26.64
C ASP A 315 -41.86 -2.31 -28.06
N ALA A 316 -40.72 -2.86 -28.51
CA ALA A 316 -40.64 -3.74 -29.68
C ALA A 316 -39.57 -4.84 -29.49
N VAL A 317 -39.92 -6.06 -29.90
CA VAL A 317 -39.23 -7.32 -29.57
C VAL A 317 -37.96 -7.57 -30.42
N ALA A 318 -37.04 -8.37 -29.88
CA ALA A 318 -35.75 -8.76 -30.46
C ALA A 318 -35.82 -9.70 -31.70
N THR A 319 -34.70 -9.86 -32.42
CA THR A 319 -34.32 -11.10 -33.12
C THR A 319 -32.85 -11.09 -33.58
N ALA A 320 -32.28 -12.27 -33.86
CA ALA A 320 -30.94 -12.47 -34.44
C ALA A 320 -30.89 -13.76 -35.31
N PRO A 321 -30.06 -13.84 -36.37
CA PRO A 321 -29.82 -15.09 -37.12
C PRO A 321 -28.34 -15.56 -37.14
N LYS A 322 -28.10 -16.77 -37.68
CA LYS A 322 -26.81 -17.51 -37.71
C LYS A 322 -26.25 -17.74 -39.13
N ALA A 323 -25.03 -18.29 -39.19
CA ALA A 323 -24.19 -18.50 -40.38
C ALA A 323 -24.42 -19.79 -41.23
N SER A 324 -23.86 -19.78 -42.44
CA SER A 324 -23.26 -20.89 -43.23
C SER A 324 -22.28 -20.26 -44.25
N ILE A 325 -21.06 -20.69 -44.59
CA ILE A 325 -20.36 -21.99 -44.83
C ILE A 325 -20.67 -22.61 -46.22
N TYR A 326 -19.63 -22.84 -47.06
CA TYR A 326 -19.30 -24.00 -47.94
C TYR A 326 -18.42 -23.64 -49.20
N PRO A 327 -17.71 -24.58 -49.90
CA PRO A 327 -16.27 -24.34 -50.18
C PRO A 327 -15.70 -24.77 -51.57
N ALA A 328 -14.39 -24.48 -51.76
CA ALA A 328 -13.32 -25.28 -52.43
C ALA A 328 -13.42 -25.78 -53.90
N THR A 329 -12.28 -25.74 -54.61
CA THR A 329 -11.85 -26.77 -55.61
C THR A 329 -10.31 -26.77 -55.81
N LEU A 330 -9.77 -27.78 -56.49
CA LEU A 330 -8.34 -28.08 -56.67
C LEU A 330 -7.99 -28.40 -58.14
N GLN A 331 -6.78 -28.02 -58.58
CA GLN A 331 -5.90 -28.66 -59.61
C GLN A 331 -4.65 -27.76 -59.74
N SER A 332 -3.36 -28.17 -59.75
CA SER A 332 -2.61 -29.38 -60.13
C SER A 332 -2.23 -29.48 -61.62
N ASN A 333 -0.93 -29.37 -61.94
CA ASN A 333 -0.27 -30.11 -63.04
C ASN A 333 1.26 -30.15 -62.92
N SER A 334 1.94 -30.86 -63.84
CA SER A 334 3.26 -31.50 -63.64
C SER A 334 4.31 -31.24 -64.75
N GLY A 335 5.54 -31.75 -64.56
CA GLY A 335 6.64 -31.79 -65.55
C GLY A 335 7.66 -30.65 -65.37
N PHE A 336 8.94 -30.82 -64.98
CA PHE A 336 9.97 -31.86 -65.12
C PHE A 336 10.71 -31.88 -66.47
N TRP A 337 12.02 -31.56 -66.44
CA TRP A 337 13.04 -32.13 -67.32
C TRP A 337 14.42 -32.20 -66.63
N ASP A 338 15.06 -33.36 -66.75
CA ASP A 338 16.49 -33.66 -66.57
C ASP A 338 17.37 -32.97 -67.66
N ARG A 339 18.71 -32.94 -67.68
CA ARG A 339 19.84 -33.44 -66.85
C ARG A 339 21.03 -32.43 -67.01
N PHE A 340 22.36 -32.62 -66.85
CA PHE A 340 23.39 -33.67 -66.64
C PHE A 340 24.61 -32.97 -65.94
N GLY A 341 25.77 -33.56 -65.58
CA GLY A 341 26.25 -34.94 -65.66
C GLY A 341 27.71 -35.13 -65.18
N SER A 342 27.87 -35.98 -64.17
CA SER A 342 29.06 -36.74 -63.69
C SER A 342 30.41 -36.82 -64.46
N SER A 343 31.52 -36.65 -63.73
CA SER A 343 32.78 -37.43 -63.83
C SER A 343 33.54 -37.35 -62.49
N PHE A 344 33.40 -38.30 -61.56
CA PHE A 344 33.91 -39.68 -61.50
C PHE A 344 35.36 -39.80 -60.93
N TRP A 345 35.41 -40.46 -59.77
CA TRP A 345 36.54 -40.93 -58.95
C TRP A 345 37.91 -41.16 -59.58
N LEU A 346 38.98 -40.71 -58.89
CA LEU A 346 40.26 -41.46 -58.79
C LEU A 346 41.24 -41.01 -57.67
N ILE A 347 40.77 -40.74 -56.44
CA ILE A 347 41.64 -40.57 -55.25
C ILE A 347 41.10 -41.42 -54.08
N LEU A 348 41.39 -42.72 -54.11
CA LEU A 348 41.01 -43.68 -53.05
C LEU A 348 42.23 -44.53 -52.68
N GLY A 349 42.67 -44.43 -51.42
CA GLY A 349 43.93 -44.99 -50.93
C GLY A 349 44.21 -44.49 -49.52
N GLY A 350 45.08 -43.49 -49.36
CA GLY A 350 45.40 -42.91 -48.05
C GLY A 350 44.20 -42.33 -47.29
N LEU A 351 43.25 -41.70 -47.99
CA LEU A 351 41.99 -41.20 -47.41
C LEU A 351 41.14 -42.31 -46.78
N GLY A 352 41.23 -43.56 -47.27
CA GLY A 352 40.41 -44.67 -46.79
C GLY A 352 40.70 -45.03 -45.33
N ALA A 353 41.97 -45.03 -44.92
CA ALA A 353 42.36 -45.33 -43.54
C ALA A 353 41.99 -44.20 -42.56
N ALA A 354 42.19 -42.95 -42.97
CA ALA A 354 41.81 -41.78 -42.16
C ALA A 354 40.27 -41.68 -42.02
N LEU A 355 39.53 -41.88 -43.12
CA LEU A 355 38.07 -41.93 -43.08
C LEU A 355 37.56 -43.13 -42.28
N ALA A 356 38.17 -44.31 -42.41
CA ALA A 356 37.80 -45.48 -41.61
C ALA A 356 38.08 -45.27 -40.11
N LEU A 357 39.19 -44.62 -39.74
CA LEU A 357 39.48 -44.26 -38.35
C LEU A 357 38.50 -43.21 -37.82
N VAL A 358 38.19 -42.17 -38.61
CA VAL A 358 37.16 -41.16 -38.26
C VAL A 358 35.77 -41.79 -38.18
N PHE A 359 35.44 -42.75 -39.04
CA PHE A 359 34.15 -43.45 -39.04
C PHE A 359 34.06 -44.46 -37.89
N LEU A 360 35.17 -45.10 -37.50
CA LEU A 360 35.28 -46.00 -36.34
C LEU A 360 35.22 -45.19 -35.04
N LEU A 361 35.91 -44.05 -34.95
CA LEU A 361 35.81 -43.13 -33.82
C LEU A 361 34.39 -42.55 -33.73
N ASN A 362 33.77 -42.14 -34.84
CA ASN A 362 32.35 -41.77 -34.86
C ASN A 362 31.44 -42.93 -34.46
N TYR A 363 31.75 -44.17 -34.85
CA TYR A 363 30.94 -45.35 -34.51
C TYR A 363 31.04 -45.73 -33.03
N LEU A 364 32.21 -45.55 -32.42
CA LEU A 364 32.43 -45.75 -30.98
C LEU A 364 31.88 -44.58 -30.14
N ASN A 365 31.95 -43.34 -30.65
CA ASN A 365 31.28 -42.16 -30.07
C ASN A 365 29.84 -41.95 -30.60
N ARG A 366 29.21 -42.95 -31.24
CA ARG A 366 27.81 -42.80 -31.67
C ARG A 366 26.95 -42.60 -30.41
N PRO A 367 26.09 -41.55 -30.37
CA PRO A 367 25.08 -41.46 -29.35
C PRO A 367 24.30 -42.78 -29.31
N ASN A 368 24.17 -43.36 -28.13
CA ASN A 368 23.39 -44.58 -27.93
C ASN A 368 22.06 -44.16 -27.30
N PRO A 369 21.05 -43.73 -28.10
CA PRO A 369 19.83 -43.13 -27.56
C PRO A 369 19.05 -44.10 -26.68
N ILE A 370 19.14 -45.42 -26.94
CA ILE A 370 18.49 -46.46 -26.13
C ILE A 370 19.13 -46.51 -24.74
N LYS A 371 20.45 -46.59 -24.65
CA LYS A 371 21.16 -46.65 -23.36
C LYS A 371 21.18 -45.31 -22.63
N ALA A 372 21.23 -44.19 -23.35
CA ALA A 372 21.05 -42.85 -22.79
C ALA A 372 19.67 -42.68 -22.17
N ARG A 373 18.62 -43.19 -22.84
CA ARG A 373 17.25 -43.21 -22.34
C ARG A 373 17.09 -44.11 -21.12
N GLN A 374 17.70 -45.30 -21.11
CA GLN A 374 17.70 -46.17 -19.92
C GLN A 374 18.30 -45.48 -18.69
N TYR A 375 19.42 -44.76 -18.84
CA TYR A 375 20.00 -43.99 -17.73
C TYR A 375 19.19 -42.73 -17.36
N TYR A 376 18.42 -42.16 -18.29
CA TYR A 376 17.47 -41.09 -17.96
C TYR A 376 16.29 -41.65 -17.14
N GLU A 377 15.72 -42.78 -17.56
CA GLU A 377 14.63 -43.46 -16.85
C GLU A 377 15.08 -43.98 -15.47
N GLU A 378 16.33 -44.45 -15.32
CA GLU A 378 16.97 -44.74 -14.02
C GLU A 378 17.05 -43.49 -13.13
N GLY A 379 17.43 -42.33 -13.68
CA GLY A 379 17.55 -41.08 -12.94
C GLY A 379 16.19 -40.55 -12.45
N VAL A 380 15.18 -40.56 -13.30
CA VAL A 380 13.81 -40.17 -12.96
C VAL A 380 13.23 -41.08 -11.87
N ALA A 381 13.44 -42.40 -11.97
CA ALA A 381 12.99 -43.36 -10.96
C ALA A 381 13.64 -43.11 -9.58
N LYS A 382 14.92 -42.74 -9.55
CA LYS A 382 15.62 -42.39 -8.30
C LYS A 382 15.16 -41.06 -7.71
N SER A 383 14.92 -40.04 -8.53
CA SER A 383 14.33 -38.77 -8.09
C SER A 383 12.96 -38.98 -7.43
N HIS A 384 12.07 -39.79 -8.03
CA HIS A 384 10.80 -40.18 -7.40
C HIS A 384 10.98 -40.91 -6.05
N ASN A 385 12.04 -41.71 -5.91
CA ASN A 385 12.41 -42.37 -4.66
C ASN A 385 13.19 -41.47 -3.67
N LYS A 386 13.33 -40.17 -3.96
CA LYS A 386 14.11 -39.16 -3.21
C LYS A 386 15.63 -39.43 -3.14
N ASP A 387 16.16 -40.31 -3.98
CA ASP A 387 17.60 -40.51 -4.18
C ASP A 387 18.14 -39.50 -5.21
N ALA A 388 18.20 -38.23 -4.83
CA ALA A 388 18.72 -37.17 -5.70
C ALA A 388 20.19 -37.39 -6.08
N ALA A 389 21.01 -37.93 -5.18
CA ALA A 389 22.43 -38.21 -5.42
C ALA A 389 22.63 -39.32 -6.47
N GLY A 390 21.91 -40.43 -6.38
CA GLY A 390 21.93 -41.49 -7.38
C GLY A 390 21.21 -41.11 -8.67
N ALA A 391 20.25 -40.17 -8.63
CA ALA A 391 19.63 -39.59 -9.83
C ALA A 391 20.65 -38.78 -10.63
N VAL A 392 21.41 -37.87 -9.99
CA VAL A 392 22.52 -37.12 -10.63
C VAL A 392 23.54 -38.07 -11.27
N GLN A 393 23.90 -39.18 -10.60
CA GLN A 393 24.81 -40.19 -11.17
C GLN A 393 24.24 -40.87 -12.44
N ALA A 394 22.93 -41.13 -12.48
CA ALA A 394 22.29 -41.73 -13.65
C ALA A 394 22.18 -40.70 -14.80
N PHE A 395 21.76 -39.46 -14.51
CA PHE A 395 21.73 -38.38 -15.49
C PHE A 395 23.11 -38.05 -16.06
N ASN A 396 24.19 -38.12 -15.27
CA ASN A 396 25.57 -38.01 -15.77
C ASN A 396 25.88 -39.04 -16.87
N ARG A 397 25.47 -40.31 -16.67
CA ARG A 397 25.64 -41.38 -17.67
C ARG A 397 24.76 -41.18 -18.90
N SER A 398 23.56 -40.63 -18.72
CA SER A 398 22.66 -40.27 -19.82
C SER A 398 23.22 -39.13 -20.68
N ILE A 399 23.69 -38.04 -20.07
CA ILE A 399 24.33 -36.89 -20.74
C ILE A 399 25.57 -37.32 -21.52
N HIS A 400 26.42 -38.17 -20.96
CA HIS A 400 27.61 -38.71 -21.66
C HIS A 400 27.22 -39.49 -22.93
N LEU A 401 26.06 -40.13 -22.98
CA LEU A 401 25.59 -40.89 -24.15
C LEU A 401 24.66 -40.10 -25.09
N ASN A 402 24.13 -38.96 -24.64
CA ASN A 402 23.36 -38.01 -25.45
C ASN A 402 23.45 -36.57 -24.87
N PRO A 403 24.49 -35.80 -25.22
CA PRO A 403 24.70 -34.45 -24.69
C PRO A 403 23.79 -33.38 -25.33
N HIS A 404 22.83 -33.77 -26.18
CA HIS A 404 21.89 -32.86 -26.84
C HIS A 404 20.45 -33.00 -26.32
N ASN A 405 20.22 -33.68 -25.19
CA ASN A 405 18.89 -33.77 -24.58
C ASN A 405 18.69 -32.71 -23.48
N PRO A 406 17.97 -31.60 -23.73
CA PRO A 406 17.73 -30.57 -22.71
C PRO A 406 17.02 -31.12 -21.46
N GLU A 407 16.13 -32.09 -21.63
CA GLU A 407 15.39 -32.70 -20.52
C GLU A 407 16.32 -33.44 -19.53
N THR A 408 17.39 -34.09 -19.99
CA THR A 408 18.35 -34.74 -19.07
C THR A 408 19.11 -33.70 -18.24
N PHE A 409 19.46 -32.55 -18.82
CA PHE A 409 20.09 -31.45 -18.06
C PHE A 409 19.11 -30.83 -17.07
N TYR A 410 17.87 -30.55 -17.47
CA TYR A 410 16.82 -30.03 -16.59
C TYR A 410 16.57 -30.96 -15.38
N GLN A 411 16.41 -32.27 -15.61
CA GLN A 411 16.20 -33.22 -14.50
C GLN A 411 17.45 -33.41 -13.63
N ARG A 412 18.66 -33.25 -14.16
CA ARG A 412 19.89 -33.18 -13.35
C ARG A 412 19.95 -31.90 -12.52
N GLY A 413 19.51 -30.77 -13.08
CA GLY A 413 19.36 -29.49 -12.40
C GLY A 413 18.40 -29.59 -11.21
N ASN A 414 17.24 -30.21 -11.41
CA ASN A 414 16.25 -30.48 -10.35
C ASN A 414 16.89 -31.29 -9.21
N ALA A 415 17.56 -32.40 -9.53
CA ALA A 415 18.22 -33.24 -8.52
C ALA A 415 19.44 -32.56 -7.86
N ASN A 416 20.12 -31.63 -8.52
CA ASN A 416 21.14 -30.77 -7.90
C ASN A 416 20.50 -29.73 -6.96
N TYR A 417 19.36 -29.14 -7.33
CA TYR A 417 18.60 -28.21 -6.49
C TYR A 417 18.10 -28.89 -5.21
N ASP A 418 17.56 -30.12 -5.29
CA ASP A 418 17.19 -30.94 -4.12
C ASP A 418 18.37 -31.17 -3.16
N LEU A 419 19.59 -31.30 -3.70
CA LEU A 419 20.84 -31.43 -2.94
C LEU A 419 21.40 -30.07 -2.45
N LYS A 420 20.68 -28.96 -2.65
CA LYS A 420 21.11 -27.57 -2.39
C LYS A 420 22.39 -27.15 -3.14
N LYS A 421 22.68 -27.84 -4.24
CA LYS A 421 23.79 -27.58 -5.17
C LYS A 421 23.37 -26.53 -6.20
N TYR A 422 23.07 -25.33 -5.72
CA TYR A 422 22.45 -24.29 -6.54
C TYR A 422 23.32 -23.86 -7.72
N GLN A 423 24.66 -23.83 -7.56
CA GLN A 423 25.57 -23.51 -8.66
C GLN A 423 25.53 -24.57 -9.77
N GLU A 424 25.59 -25.86 -9.41
CA GLU A 424 25.47 -26.95 -10.38
C GLU A 424 24.08 -26.99 -11.03
N ALA A 425 23.02 -26.69 -10.28
CA ALA A 425 21.66 -26.58 -10.81
C ALA A 425 21.53 -25.43 -11.83
N ILE A 426 22.05 -24.24 -11.52
CA ILE A 426 22.06 -23.08 -12.43
C ILE A 426 22.82 -23.40 -13.72
N ALA A 427 23.95 -24.12 -13.63
CA ALA A 427 24.71 -24.56 -14.79
C ALA A 427 23.91 -25.57 -15.65
N ASP A 428 23.25 -26.54 -15.01
CA ASP A 428 22.39 -27.53 -15.68
C ASP A 428 21.21 -26.89 -16.41
N TYR A 429 20.45 -26.02 -15.74
CA TYR A 429 19.35 -25.30 -16.38
C TYR A 429 19.84 -24.39 -17.51
N SER A 430 21.00 -23.76 -17.37
CA SER A 430 21.60 -22.95 -18.43
C SER A 430 21.95 -23.78 -19.67
N GLN A 431 22.42 -25.01 -19.50
CA GLN A 431 22.67 -25.94 -20.61
C GLN A 431 21.36 -26.45 -21.23
N ALA A 432 20.32 -26.68 -20.42
CA ALA A 432 18.98 -27.04 -20.91
C ALA A 432 18.36 -25.91 -21.76
N ILE A 433 18.51 -24.65 -21.33
CA ILE A 433 18.09 -23.44 -22.06
C ILE A 433 18.90 -23.25 -23.34
N ALA A 434 20.22 -23.46 -23.31
CA ALA A 434 21.07 -23.37 -24.50
C ALA A 434 20.71 -24.41 -25.58
N LEU A 435 20.19 -25.57 -25.18
CA LEU A 435 19.68 -26.62 -26.07
C LEU A 435 18.22 -26.40 -26.50
N ASN A 436 17.41 -25.69 -25.70
CA ASN A 436 16.03 -25.31 -26.03
C ASN A 436 15.68 -23.92 -25.45
N PRO A 437 15.83 -22.84 -26.23
CA PRO A 437 15.55 -21.47 -25.76
C PRO A 437 14.08 -21.19 -25.37
N ASN A 438 13.14 -22.08 -25.68
CA ASN A 438 11.73 -21.94 -25.30
C ASN A 438 11.36 -22.77 -24.05
N TYR A 439 12.34 -23.34 -23.35
CA TYR A 439 12.12 -24.24 -22.21
C TYR A 439 11.81 -23.48 -20.91
N PHE A 440 10.61 -22.91 -20.82
CA PHE A 440 10.22 -22.02 -19.73
C PHE A 440 10.38 -22.65 -18.33
N GLN A 441 10.19 -23.97 -18.17
CA GLN A 441 10.44 -24.66 -16.89
C GLN A 441 11.91 -24.57 -16.46
N ALA A 442 12.86 -24.64 -17.40
CA ALA A 442 14.27 -24.50 -17.09
C ALA A 442 14.62 -23.04 -16.73
N TYR A 443 13.97 -22.04 -17.33
CA TYR A 443 14.09 -20.65 -16.87
C TYR A 443 13.51 -20.49 -15.45
N PHE A 444 12.29 -20.98 -15.17
CA PHE A 444 11.65 -20.86 -13.86
C PHE A 444 12.49 -21.49 -12.74
N ASN A 445 12.95 -22.73 -12.93
CA ASN A 445 13.78 -23.43 -11.95
C ASN A 445 15.19 -22.80 -11.83
N ARG A 446 15.72 -22.18 -12.89
CA ARG A 446 16.95 -21.38 -12.79
C ARG A 446 16.73 -20.09 -12.01
N GLY A 447 15.57 -19.45 -12.15
CA GLY A 447 15.15 -18.31 -11.35
C GLY A 447 15.11 -18.65 -9.86
N LEU A 448 14.45 -19.75 -9.49
CA LEU A 448 14.42 -20.29 -8.12
C LEU A 448 15.85 -20.58 -7.61
N ALA A 449 16.66 -21.31 -8.37
CA ALA A 449 18.03 -21.65 -7.97
C ALA A 449 18.93 -20.41 -7.83
N ARG A 450 18.73 -19.37 -8.65
CA ARG A 450 19.40 -18.07 -8.51
C ARG A 450 18.92 -17.31 -7.28
N HIS A 451 17.62 -17.32 -6.99
CA HIS A 451 17.04 -16.69 -5.80
C HIS A 451 17.64 -17.28 -4.51
N ASP A 452 17.65 -18.61 -4.39
CA ASP A 452 18.26 -19.35 -3.28
C ASP A 452 19.80 -19.19 -3.22
N PHE A 453 20.45 -18.96 -4.37
CA PHE A 453 21.86 -18.57 -4.44
C PHE A 453 22.11 -17.05 -4.23
N ASN A 454 21.07 -16.30 -3.85
CA ASN A 454 21.07 -14.85 -3.62
C ASN A 454 21.39 -13.97 -4.87
N ASP A 455 21.38 -14.54 -6.08
CA ASP A 455 21.36 -13.82 -7.36
C ASP A 455 19.93 -13.37 -7.70
N LYS A 456 19.38 -12.47 -6.88
CA LYS A 456 18.00 -11.98 -7.05
C LYS A 456 17.79 -11.24 -8.38
N ARG A 457 18.84 -10.67 -8.97
CA ARG A 457 18.77 -10.00 -10.29
C ARG A 457 18.68 -11.00 -11.44
N GLY A 458 19.54 -12.03 -11.45
CA GLY A 458 19.42 -13.11 -12.42
C GLY A 458 18.09 -13.87 -12.28
N ALA A 459 17.53 -13.97 -11.07
CA ALA A 459 16.20 -14.53 -10.86
C ALA A 459 15.10 -13.68 -11.55
N LEU A 460 15.10 -12.35 -11.35
CA LEU A 460 14.19 -11.42 -12.04
C LEU A 460 14.30 -11.50 -13.57
N GLU A 461 15.51 -11.65 -14.11
CA GLU A 461 15.73 -11.86 -15.55
C GLU A 461 15.05 -13.15 -16.04
N ASP A 462 15.26 -14.26 -15.34
CA ASP A 462 14.71 -15.57 -15.72
C ASP A 462 13.18 -15.61 -15.61
N TYR A 463 12.60 -15.13 -14.51
CA TYR A 463 11.14 -15.01 -14.36
C TYR A 463 10.53 -14.11 -15.45
N THR A 464 11.24 -13.07 -15.88
CA THR A 464 10.79 -12.22 -16.99
C THR A 464 10.83 -12.96 -18.33
N GLN A 465 11.80 -13.85 -18.58
CA GLN A 465 11.77 -14.71 -19.76
C GLN A 465 10.66 -15.77 -19.70
N VAL A 466 10.35 -16.31 -18.52
CA VAL A 466 9.18 -17.19 -18.36
C VAL A 466 7.89 -16.45 -18.70
N LEU A 467 7.69 -15.22 -18.23
CA LEU A 467 6.50 -14.43 -18.57
C LEU A 467 6.45 -13.98 -20.04
N ASN A 468 7.60 -13.80 -20.70
CA ASN A 468 7.65 -13.62 -22.17
C ASN A 468 7.17 -14.87 -22.92
N LEU A 469 7.44 -16.07 -22.39
CA LEU A 469 7.05 -17.36 -22.99
C LEU A 469 5.64 -17.82 -22.57
N GLN A 470 5.19 -17.46 -21.36
CA GLN A 470 3.92 -17.85 -20.73
C GLN A 470 3.29 -16.65 -19.98
N PRO A 471 2.62 -15.70 -20.69
CA PRO A 471 2.18 -14.42 -20.11
C PRO A 471 1.07 -14.46 -19.03
N ASN A 472 0.64 -15.64 -18.59
CA ASN A 472 -0.35 -15.84 -17.53
C ASN A 472 0.12 -16.86 -16.48
N ASP A 473 1.42 -17.10 -16.34
CA ASP A 473 1.96 -18.01 -15.34
C ASP A 473 1.91 -17.40 -13.93
N VAL A 474 1.02 -17.95 -13.09
CA VAL A 474 0.65 -17.38 -11.78
C VAL A 474 1.78 -17.46 -10.78
N ASP A 475 2.48 -18.60 -10.72
CA ASP A 475 3.59 -18.77 -9.78
C ASP A 475 4.80 -17.94 -10.20
N THR A 476 5.07 -17.76 -11.50
CA THR A 476 6.13 -16.83 -11.95
C THR A 476 5.83 -15.37 -11.58
N TYR A 477 4.60 -14.89 -11.74
CA TYR A 477 4.23 -13.56 -11.23
C TYR A 477 4.41 -13.49 -9.70
N TYR A 478 4.08 -14.55 -8.97
CA TYR A 478 4.24 -14.58 -7.51
C TYR A 478 5.73 -14.53 -7.09
N GLU A 479 6.58 -15.42 -7.61
CA GLU A 479 8.01 -15.47 -7.25
C GLU A 479 8.77 -14.22 -7.73
N ARG A 480 8.39 -13.63 -8.88
CA ARG A 480 8.97 -12.35 -9.32
C ARG A 480 8.54 -11.19 -8.41
N GLY A 481 7.28 -11.17 -7.98
CA GLY A 481 6.78 -10.21 -6.98
C GLY A 481 7.50 -10.33 -5.63
N VAL A 482 7.80 -11.55 -5.18
CA VAL A 482 8.61 -11.82 -3.97
C VAL A 482 10.04 -11.29 -4.14
N ALA A 483 10.69 -11.58 -5.27
CA ALA A 483 12.04 -11.07 -5.54
C ALA A 483 12.10 -9.52 -5.59
N TYR A 484 11.08 -8.86 -6.13
CA TYR A 484 10.96 -7.39 -6.08
C TYR A 484 10.71 -6.87 -4.64
N LEU A 485 9.89 -7.56 -3.85
CA LEU A 485 9.61 -7.22 -2.45
C LEU A 485 10.88 -7.29 -1.58
N GLU A 486 11.69 -8.35 -1.75
CA GLU A 486 12.97 -8.50 -1.05
C GLU A 486 14.03 -7.49 -1.50
N LEU A 487 13.93 -6.97 -2.73
CA LEU A 487 14.75 -5.86 -3.25
C LEU A 487 14.18 -4.47 -2.91
N GLN A 488 13.11 -4.41 -2.12
CA GLN A 488 12.39 -3.19 -1.70
C GLN A 488 11.79 -2.37 -2.86
N ASP A 489 11.65 -2.94 -4.07
CA ASP A 489 10.80 -2.38 -5.12
C ASP A 489 9.34 -2.76 -4.89
N TYR A 490 8.78 -2.16 -3.84
CA TYR A 490 7.39 -2.34 -3.44
C TYR A 490 6.41 -2.02 -4.57
N LYS A 491 6.75 -1.09 -5.46
CA LYS A 491 5.88 -0.67 -6.56
C LYS A 491 5.76 -1.78 -7.61
N THR A 492 6.88 -2.35 -8.05
CA THR A 492 6.86 -3.44 -9.05
C THR A 492 6.35 -4.75 -8.43
N ALA A 493 6.67 -5.01 -7.16
CA ALA A 493 6.08 -6.13 -6.40
C ALA A 493 4.54 -6.06 -6.36
N ILE A 494 3.95 -4.89 -6.07
CA ILE A 494 2.49 -4.69 -6.09
C ILE A 494 1.91 -4.93 -7.49
N GLN A 495 2.62 -4.59 -8.57
CA GLN A 495 2.17 -4.84 -9.94
C GLN A 495 2.11 -6.35 -10.24
N ASP A 496 3.16 -7.10 -9.91
CA ASP A 496 3.19 -8.54 -10.10
C ASP A 496 2.13 -9.25 -9.23
N PHE A 497 2.00 -8.91 -7.95
CA PHE A 497 0.95 -9.49 -7.09
C PHE A 497 -0.48 -9.08 -7.51
N ASN A 498 -0.67 -7.95 -8.20
CA ASN A 498 -1.97 -7.63 -8.83
C ASN A 498 -2.30 -8.61 -9.96
N GLU A 499 -1.32 -9.05 -10.75
CA GLU A 499 -1.53 -10.05 -11.79
C GLU A 499 -1.78 -11.44 -11.19
N VAL A 500 -1.10 -11.81 -10.11
CA VAL A 500 -1.43 -13.03 -9.33
C VAL A 500 -2.88 -13.00 -8.85
N VAL A 501 -3.33 -11.89 -8.23
CA VAL A 501 -4.72 -11.72 -7.76
C VAL A 501 -5.72 -11.67 -8.92
N ARG A 502 -5.35 -11.12 -10.09
CA ARG A 502 -6.20 -11.12 -11.30
C ARG A 502 -6.40 -12.54 -11.85
N LEU A 503 -5.36 -13.35 -11.83
CA LEU A 503 -5.37 -14.70 -12.39
C LEU A 503 -5.96 -15.74 -11.41
N GLN A 504 -5.70 -15.60 -10.11
CA GLN A 504 -6.16 -16.50 -9.06
C GLN A 504 -6.69 -15.71 -7.83
N PRO A 505 -7.88 -15.10 -7.91
CA PRO A 505 -8.46 -14.25 -6.84
C PRO A 505 -8.87 -15.02 -5.57
N THR A 506 -8.62 -16.32 -5.49
CA THR A 506 -8.89 -17.17 -4.31
C THR A 506 -7.63 -17.56 -3.54
N LEU A 507 -6.46 -17.02 -3.90
CA LEU A 507 -5.15 -17.42 -3.37
C LEU A 507 -4.72 -16.54 -2.18
N PRO A 508 -4.74 -17.01 -0.92
CA PRO A 508 -4.45 -16.16 0.25
C PRO A 508 -3.04 -15.58 0.25
N LYS A 509 -2.03 -16.36 -0.19
CA LYS A 509 -0.62 -15.91 -0.29
C LYS A 509 -0.50 -14.64 -1.14
N ALA A 510 -1.25 -14.52 -2.23
CA ALA A 510 -1.18 -13.36 -3.14
C ALA A 510 -1.62 -12.05 -2.47
N TYR A 511 -2.70 -12.10 -1.68
CA TYR A 511 -3.16 -10.95 -0.90
C TYR A 511 -2.20 -10.63 0.24
N HIS A 512 -1.70 -11.64 0.97
CA HIS A 512 -0.74 -11.42 2.05
C HIS A 512 0.56 -10.76 1.54
N SER A 513 1.16 -11.28 0.46
CA SER A 513 2.38 -10.69 -0.12
C SER A 513 2.16 -9.30 -0.72
N ARG A 514 0.99 -9.03 -1.33
CA ARG A 514 0.65 -7.66 -1.77
C ARG A 514 0.44 -6.71 -0.58
N GLY A 515 -0.13 -7.20 0.51
CA GLY A 515 -0.24 -6.48 1.78
C GLY A 515 1.13 -6.13 2.36
N LEU A 516 2.09 -7.06 2.36
CA LEU A 516 3.47 -6.81 2.77
C LEU A 516 4.14 -5.74 1.89
N ALA A 517 3.96 -5.82 0.57
CA ALA A 517 4.50 -4.82 -0.35
C ALA A 517 3.85 -3.43 -0.16
N ARG A 518 2.54 -3.35 0.05
CA ARG A 518 1.84 -2.10 0.41
C ARG A 518 2.35 -1.52 1.73
N ALA A 519 2.51 -2.35 2.76
CA ALA A 519 3.01 -1.91 4.06
C ALA A 519 4.47 -1.38 3.97
N GLY A 520 5.34 -2.07 3.24
CA GLY A 520 6.71 -1.58 2.96
C GLY A 520 6.72 -0.26 2.17
N GLY A 521 5.79 -0.11 1.21
CA GLY A 521 5.55 1.13 0.48
C GLY A 521 4.81 2.23 1.26
N GLY A 522 4.47 2.02 2.54
CA GLY A 522 3.78 2.99 3.41
C GLY A 522 2.25 3.01 3.31
N ASP A 523 1.64 2.23 2.42
CA ASP A 523 0.18 2.08 2.30
C ASP A 523 -0.36 1.08 3.34
N LEU A 524 -0.28 1.46 4.62
CA LEU A 524 -0.84 0.68 5.72
C LEU A 524 -2.37 0.43 5.59
N PRO A 525 -3.20 1.39 5.14
CA PRO A 525 -4.64 1.13 4.93
C PRO A 525 -4.91 0.08 3.84
N GLY A 526 -4.24 0.18 2.68
CA GLY A 526 -4.37 -0.80 1.61
C GLY A 526 -3.76 -2.16 1.96
N ALA A 527 -2.74 -2.20 2.81
CA ALA A 527 -2.22 -3.43 3.39
C ALA A 527 -3.24 -4.11 4.32
N ILE A 528 -3.88 -3.36 5.23
CA ILE A 528 -4.95 -3.86 6.11
C ILE A 528 -6.12 -4.43 5.31
N GLY A 529 -6.47 -3.80 4.17
CA GLY A 529 -7.46 -4.33 3.23
C GLY A 529 -7.07 -5.69 2.66
N ASP A 530 -5.85 -5.81 2.15
CA ASP A 530 -5.34 -7.07 1.58
C ASP A 530 -5.21 -8.19 2.63
N TYR A 531 -4.66 -7.93 3.81
CA TYR A 531 -4.61 -8.92 4.89
C TYR A 531 -6.01 -9.36 5.34
N THR A 532 -6.99 -8.46 5.31
CA THR A 532 -8.39 -8.80 5.64
C THR A 532 -9.00 -9.74 4.61
N GLU A 533 -8.65 -9.59 3.33
CA GLU A 533 -9.10 -10.50 2.28
C GLU A 533 -8.35 -11.85 2.34
N ALA A 534 -7.05 -11.86 2.68
CA ALA A 534 -6.31 -13.08 2.97
C ALA A 534 -6.98 -13.88 4.11
N ILE A 535 -7.35 -13.23 5.21
CA ILE A 535 -8.09 -13.82 6.35
C ILE A 535 -9.52 -14.25 5.96
N ARG A 536 -10.13 -13.60 4.97
CA ARG A 536 -11.47 -13.98 4.45
C ARG A 536 -11.42 -15.23 3.57
N LEU A 537 -10.30 -15.48 2.91
CA LEU A 537 -10.04 -16.66 2.08
C LEU A 537 -9.51 -17.84 2.91
N ASP A 538 -8.69 -17.56 3.92
CA ASP A 538 -8.14 -18.51 4.89
C ASP A 538 -8.31 -17.95 6.31
N SER A 539 -9.32 -18.45 7.03
CA SER A 539 -9.65 -17.99 8.38
C SER A 539 -8.66 -18.41 9.47
N GLN A 540 -7.62 -19.18 9.13
CA GLN A 540 -6.53 -19.57 10.04
C GLN A 540 -5.18 -18.97 9.62
N ASN A 541 -5.18 -17.97 8.72
CA ASN A 541 -3.95 -17.35 8.21
C ASN A 541 -3.23 -16.51 9.27
N VAL A 542 -2.35 -17.16 10.04
CA VAL A 542 -1.60 -16.56 11.16
C VAL A 542 -0.78 -15.35 10.69
N ASP A 543 -0.09 -15.46 9.55
CA ASP A 543 0.77 -14.41 9.01
C ASP A 543 -0.03 -13.15 8.64
N ALA A 544 -1.23 -13.30 8.06
CA ALA A 544 -2.10 -12.17 7.75
C ALA A 544 -2.70 -11.53 9.01
N PHE A 545 -3.08 -12.30 10.04
CA PHE A 545 -3.47 -11.72 11.33
C PHE A 545 -2.33 -10.92 11.95
N TYR A 546 -1.13 -11.51 12.04
CA TYR A 546 0.06 -10.84 12.59
C TYR A 546 0.42 -9.56 11.82
N SER A 547 0.43 -9.63 10.49
CA SER A 547 0.77 -8.49 9.62
C SER A 547 -0.28 -7.38 9.65
N ARG A 548 -1.57 -7.73 9.78
CA ARG A 548 -2.66 -6.76 10.00
C ARG A 548 -2.57 -6.11 11.38
N GLY A 549 -2.27 -6.90 12.42
CA GLY A 549 -2.05 -6.41 13.78
C GLY A 549 -0.94 -5.36 13.85
N ARG A 550 0.21 -5.63 13.20
CA ARG A 550 1.32 -4.67 13.08
C ARG A 550 0.91 -3.40 12.33
N SER A 551 0.22 -3.54 11.20
CA SER A 551 -0.22 -2.40 10.39
C SER A 551 -1.23 -1.52 11.15
N ARG A 552 -2.12 -2.13 11.94
CA ARG A 552 -3.06 -1.43 12.83
C ARG A 552 -2.36 -0.73 13.98
N PHE A 553 -1.39 -1.37 14.63
CA PHE A 553 -0.58 -0.77 15.67
C PHE A 553 0.13 0.50 15.19
N HIS A 554 0.75 0.46 14.00
CA HIS A 554 1.40 1.63 13.39
C HIS A 554 0.44 2.75 12.99
N LEU A 555 -0.86 2.47 12.79
CA LEU A 555 -1.91 3.48 12.59
C LEU A 555 -2.60 3.93 13.89
N GLY A 556 -2.18 3.42 15.06
CA GLY A 556 -2.81 3.73 16.35
C GLY A 556 -4.13 2.98 16.62
N ASP A 557 -4.54 2.02 15.77
CA ASP A 557 -5.64 1.10 16.04
C ASP A 557 -5.18 -0.02 17.00
N TYR A 558 -4.82 0.36 18.22
CA TYR A 558 -4.39 -0.57 19.25
C TYR A 558 -5.49 -1.58 19.64
N LYS A 559 -6.77 -1.25 19.43
CA LYS A 559 -7.88 -2.19 19.69
C LYS A 559 -7.98 -3.28 18.62
N GLY A 560 -7.88 -2.92 17.34
CA GLY A 560 -7.81 -3.89 16.26
C GLY A 560 -6.51 -4.71 16.29
N ALA A 561 -5.39 -4.10 16.67
CA ALA A 561 -4.12 -4.82 16.85
C ALA A 561 -4.21 -5.85 18.00
N LEU A 562 -4.77 -5.47 19.15
CA LEU A 562 -5.01 -6.36 20.29
C LEU A 562 -5.89 -7.57 19.89
N ALA A 563 -6.92 -7.34 19.08
CA ALA A 563 -7.77 -8.41 18.56
C ALA A 563 -7.01 -9.35 17.62
N ASP A 564 -6.23 -8.81 16.67
CA ASP A 564 -5.47 -9.59 15.69
C ASP A 564 -4.38 -10.44 16.36
N TYR A 565 -3.56 -9.88 17.24
CA TYR A 565 -2.55 -10.65 17.99
C TYR A 565 -3.18 -11.71 18.91
N SER A 566 -4.41 -11.48 19.39
CA SER A 566 -5.14 -12.50 20.14
C SER A 566 -5.66 -13.65 19.27
N GLN A 567 -5.89 -13.43 17.97
CA GLN A 567 -6.15 -14.53 17.04
C GLN A 567 -4.85 -15.29 16.71
N VAL A 568 -3.73 -14.60 16.52
CA VAL A 568 -2.41 -15.24 16.36
C VAL A 568 -2.12 -16.18 17.53
N ILE A 569 -2.24 -15.70 18.77
CA ILE A 569 -1.99 -16.49 19.99
C ILE A 569 -3.01 -17.63 20.18
N ALA A 570 -4.24 -17.50 19.65
CA ALA A 570 -5.23 -18.56 19.70
C ALA A 570 -4.96 -19.70 18.71
N ILE A 571 -4.25 -19.42 17.60
CA ILE A 571 -3.89 -20.42 16.57
C ILE A 571 -2.49 -20.99 16.83
N ASP A 572 -1.52 -20.13 17.18
CA ASP A 572 -0.19 -20.50 17.67
C ASP A 572 0.10 -19.92 19.08
N PRO A 573 -0.18 -20.70 20.14
CA PRO A 573 0.15 -20.33 21.52
C PRO A 573 1.66 -20.26 21.83
N LYS A 574 2.56 -20.51 20.86
CA LYS A 574 4.02 -20.41 21.03
C LYS A 574 4.64 -19.20 20.32
N SER A 575 3.84 -18.36 19.66
CA SER A 575 4.31 -17.16 18.97
C SER A 575 4.79 -16.09 19.97
N ALA A 576 6.08 -16.13 20.33
CA ALA A 576 6.72 -15.16 21.23
C ALA A 576 6.51 -13.72 20.76
N ASP A 577 6.69 -13.49 19.45
CA ASP A 577 6.47 -12.19 18.80
C ASP A 577 5.05 -11.66 18.96
N ALA A 578 4.03 -12.53 18.90
CA ALA A 578 2.64 -12.12 19.07
C ALA A 578 2.38 -11.67 20.52
N TYR A 579 2.94 -12.37 21.50
CA TYR A 579 2.90 -11.95 22.91
C TYR A 579 3.66 -10.63 23.13
N ALA A 580 4.85 -10.46 22.55
CA ALA A 580 5.64 -9.24 22.63
C ALA A 580 4.90 -8.02 22.04
N ASN A 581 4.31 -8.18 20.86
CA ASN A 581 3.51 -7.15 20.21
C ASN A 581 2.18 -6.89 20.94
N ARG A 582 1.53 -7.90 21.51
CA ARG A 582 0.29 -7.72 22.29
C ARG A 582 0.54 -6.99 23.61
N CYS A 583 1.65 -7.28 24.29
CA CYS A 583 2.15 -6.51 25.43
C CYS A 583 2.39 -5.03 25.07
N SER A 584 3.12 -4.75 23.98
CA SER A 584 3.32 -3.37 23.47
C SER A 584 1.99 -2.67 23.17
N THR A 585 1.02 -3.41 22.62
CA THR A 585 -0.32 -2.90 22.33
C THR A 585 -1.10 -2.57 23.61
N GLN A 586 -0.98 -3.40 24.65
CA GLN A 586 -1.62 -3.18 25.96
C GLN A 586 -1.01 -1.99 26.71
N LEU A 587 0.30 -1.76 26.61
CA LEU A 587 0.93 -0.53 27.12
C LEU A 587 0.31 0.73 26.52
N ASN A 588 0.15 0.76 25.20
CA ASN A 588 -0.50 1.87 24.49
C ASN A 588 -2.00 2.04 24.85
N LEU A 589 -2.63 1.01 25.41
CA LEU A 589 -3.99 1.03 25.95
C LEU A 589 -4.06 1.32 27.46
N GLY A 590 -2.93 1.49 28.15
CA GLY A 590 -2.86 1.66 29.62
C GLY A 590 -3.14 0.39 30.43
N ALA A 591 -3.20 -0.78 29.79
CA ALA A 591 -3.52 -2.06 30.41
C ALA A 591 -2.28 -2.73 31.04
N HIS A 592 -1.61 -2.02 31.97
CA HIS A 592 -0.27 -2.37 32.44
C HIS A 592 -0.12 -3.79 33.03
N GLN A 593 -1.12 -4.31 33.75
CA GLN A 593 -1.05 -5.68 34.27
C GLN A 593 -1.10 -6.72 33.14
N ALA A 594 -2.01 -6.58 32.17
CA ALA A 594 -2.08 -7.48 31.03
C ALA A 594 -0.79 -7.45 30.21
N ALA A 595 -0.17 -6.26 30.07
CA ALA A 595 1.14 -6.13 29.46
C ALA A 595 2.24 -6.88 30.22
N ILE A 596 2.24 -6.87 31.56
CA ILE A 596 3.15 -7.69 32.36
C ILE A 596 2.95 -9.18 32.09
N ASP A 597 1.70 -9.63 32.02
CA ASP A 597 1.35 -11.03 31.79
C ASP A 597 1.82 -11.48 30.39
N ASP A 598 1.49 -10.73 29.34
CA ASP A 598 1.90 -11.04 27.96
C ASP A 598 3.41 -10.91 27.73
N CYS A 599 4.08 -9.87 28.24
CA CYS A 599 5.54 -9.77 28.14
C CYS A 599 6.23 -10.89 28.93
N THR A 600 5.68 -11.34 30.06
CA THR A 600 6.21 -12.50 30.78
C THR A 600 6.07 -13.80 29.97
N GLN A 601 4.98 -13.95 29.22
CA GLN A 601 4.80 -15.09 28.32
C GLN A 601 5.68 -15.01 27.07
N ALA A 602 5.96 -13.81 26.54
CA ALA A 602 6.96 -13.62 25.50
C ALA A 602 8.37 -14.03 25.98
N ILE A 603 8.78 -13.54 27.16
CA ILE A 603 10.10 -13.84 27.77
C ILE A 603 10.30 -15.33 28.06
N SER A 604 9.23 -16.05 28.42
CA SER A 604 9.32 -17.50 28.67
C SER A 604 9.37 -18.35 27.40
N LEU A 605 8.97 -17.80 26.25
CA LEU A 605 9.10 -18.41 24.93
C LEU A 605 10.41 -18.02 24.23
N SER A 606 10.88 -16.78 24.42
CA SER A 606 12.17 -16.27 23.93
C SER A 606 12.76 -15.27 24.92
N SER A 607 13.88 -15.64 25.56
CA SER A 607 14.57 -14.83 26.56
C SER A 607 15.71 -13.97 26.00
N GLU A 608 15.92 -14.01 24.68
CA GLU A 608 16.97 -13.28 23.97
C GLU A 608 16.48 -11.93 23.38
N ASP A 609 15.17 -11.73 23.25
CA ASP A 609 14.59 -10.45 22.82
C ASP A 609 14.57 -9.42 23.97
N ALA A 610 15.17 -8.26 23.74
CA ALA A 610 15.20 -7.13 24.68
C ALA A 610 13.85 -6.40 24.80
N VAL A 611 12.99 -6.44 23.78
CA VAL A 611 11.78 -5.61 23.68
C VAL A 611 10.74 -5.98 24.76
N PRO A 612 10.41 -7.25 25.03
CA PRO A 612 9.58 -7.66 26.15
C PRO A 612 10.07 -7.18 27.51
N TYR A 613 11.39 -7.21 27.75
CA TYR A 613 11.96 -6.71 29.01
C TYR A 613 11.78 -5.19 29.15
N ASN A 614 12.09 -4.41 28.11
CA ASN A 614 11.90 -2.95 28.13
C ASN A 614 10.41 -2.58 28.32
N ASN A 615 9.51 -3.29 27.63
CA ASN A 615 8.06 -3.11 27.76
C ASN A 615 7.54 -3.50 29.16
N ARG A 616 8.04 -4.59 29.76
CA ARG A 616 7.64 -5.00 31.12
C ARG A 616 8.20 -4.05 32.19
N CYS A 617 9.41 -3.54 32.01
CA CYS A 617 9.96 -2.42 32.78
C CYS A 617 9.05 -1.18 32.74
N ILE A 618 8.58 -0.77 31.55
CA ILE A 618 7.60 0.31 31.38
C ILE A 618 6.30 0.03 32.14
N ALA A 619 5.80 -1.21 32.11
CA ALA A 619 4.59 -1.57 32.84
C ALA A 619 4.78 -1.46 34.36
N TYR A 620 5.89 -1.98 34.89
CA TYR A 620 6.23 -1.87 36.31
C TYR A 620 6.47 -0.43 36.77
N LEU A 621 7.07 0.42 35.92
CA LEU A 621 7.19 1.88 36.15
C LEU A 621 5.83 2.54 36.42
N ASN A 622 4.82 2.23 35.60
CA ASN A 622 3.47 2.78 35.74
C ASN A 622 2.74 2.27 36.98
N LEU A 623 2.97 1.00 37.35
CA LEU A 623 2.47 0.42 38.61
C LEU A 623 3.32 0.78 39.84
N LYS A 624 4.41 1.54 39.66
CA LYS A 624 5.38 1.97 40.69
C LYS A 624 6.15 0.84 41.39
N ASP A 625 6.27 -0.30 40.72
CA ASP A 625 7.13 -1.42 41.14
C ASP A 625 8.57 -1.19 40.64
N TYR A 626 9.19 -0.12 41.15
CA TYR A 626 10.49 0.34 40.66
C TYR A 626 11.62 -0.69 40.73
N PRO A 627 11.72 -1.59 41.75
CA PRO A 627 12.72 -2.65 41.76
C PRO A 627 12.63 -3.56 40.54
N LYS A 628 11.44 -4.09 40.22
CA LYS A 628 11.26 -4.96 39.04
C LYS A 628 11.47 -4.20 37.73
N ALA A 629 11.12 -2.92 37.67
CA ALA A 629 11.43 -2.08 36.53
C ALA A 629 12.94 -1.94 36.31
N ILE A 630 13.73 -1.69 37.37
CA ILE A 630 15.19 -1.59 37.28
C ILE A 630 15.81 -2.93 36.82
N ASP A 631 15.31 -4.06 37.32
CA ASP A 631 15.78 -5.40 36.92
C ASP A 631 15.49 -5.67 35.43
N ASP A 632 14.25 -5.49 34.99
CA ASP A 632 13.84 -5.73 33.60
C ASP A 632 14.56 -4.78 32.62
N CYS A 633 14.61 -3.48 32.91
CA CYS A 633 15.36 -2.54 32.06
C CYS A 633 16.87 -2.84 32.08
N THR A 634 17.41 -3.43 33.15
CA THR A 634 18.82 -3.86 33.18
C THR A 634 19.06 -5.07 32.26
N GLN A 635 18.14 -6.03 32.23
CA GLN A 635 18.22 -7.14 31.28
C GLN A 635 17.99 -6.68 29.83
N ALA A 636 17.11 -5.71 29.57
CA ALA A 636 16.94 -5.09 28.26
C ALA A 636 18.24 -4.41 27.76
N VAL A 637 18.86 -3.55 28.58
CA VAL A 637 20.16 -2.92 28.27
C VAL A 637 21.28 -3.94 28.06
N LYS A 638 21.25 -5.08 28.77
CA LYS A 638 22.23 -6.15 28.60
C LYS A 638 22.06 -6.91 27.29
N LEU A 639 20.83 -7.13 26.85
CA LEU A 639 20.51 -7.80 25.57
C LEU A 639 20.74 -6.88 24.37
N ASN A 640 20.38 -5.59 24.48
CA ASN A 640 20.66 -4.58 23.46
C ASN A 640 21.36 -3.33 24.06
N PRO A 641 22.71 -3.33 24.13
CA PRO A 641 23.49 -2.20 24.63
C PRO A 641 23.40 -0.91 23.80
N ASN A 642 22.72 -0.93 22.64
CA ASN A 642 22.50 0.25 21.79
C ASN A 642 21.07 0.83 21.92
N ASP A 643 20.17 0.20 22.70
CA ASP A 643 18.82 0.75 22.94
C ASP A 643 18.87 1.89 23.97
N TYR A 644 18.92 3.13 23.46
CA TYR A 644 18.90 4.33 24.27
C TYR A 644 17.59 4.52 25.06
N HIS A 645 16.46 3.93 24.63
CA HIS A 645 15.23 3.96 25.41
C HIS A 645 15.32 3.06 26.64
N ALA A 646 15.93 1.88 26.53
CA ALA A 646 16.16 1.00 27.68
C ALA A 646 17.05 1.67 28.75
N PHE A 647 18.03 2.46 28.33
CA PHE A 647 18.78 3.34 29.25
C PHE A 647 17.90 4.44 29.85
N SER A 648 17.18 5.22 29.05
CA SER A 648 16.28 6.28 29.56
C SER A 648 15.23 5.75 30.55
N ASN A 649 14.61 4.61 30.26
CA ASN A 649 13.62 3.94 31.11
C ASN A 649 14.25 3.43 32.41
N ARG A 650 15.46 2.83 32.37
CA ARG A 650 16.18 2.48 33.59
C ARG A 650 16.53 3.71 34.44
N GLY A 651 16.91 4.80 33.78
CA GLY A 651 17.21 6.07 34.44
C GLY A 651 15.99 6.63 35.18
N LEU A 652 14.83 6.62 34.53
CA LEU A 652 13.56 6.99 35.16
C LEU A 652 13.22 6.07 36.35
N ALA A 653 13.36 4.75 36.20
CA ALA A 653 13.09 3.79 37.27
C ALA A 653 14.02 3.94 38.47
N ARG A 654 15.31 4.18 38.22
CA ARG A 654 16.30 4.52 39.26
C ARG A 654 15.96 5.82 39.98
N ASN A 655 15.56 6.86 39.25
CA ASN A 655 15.23 8.15 39.86
C ASN A 655 14.02 8.06 40.79
N GLU A 656 12.94 7.42 40.36
CA GLU A 656 11.74 7.27 41.18
C GLU A 656 11.94 6.28 42.34
N ALA A 657 12.95 5.38 42.25
CA ALA A 657 13.47 4.59 43.37
C ALA A 657 14.45 5.36 44.30
N GLY A 658 14.82 6.59 43.97
CA GLY A 658 15.73 7.45 44.75
C GLY A 658 17.21 7.40 44.34
N ASP A 659 17.61 6.55 43.39
CA ASP A 659 18.96 6.52 42.81
C ASP A 659 19.11 7.58 41.69
N ALA A 660 19.12 8.85 42.10
CA ALA A 660 19.32 9.99 41.20
C ALA A 660 20.69 9.96 40.49
N GLN A 661 21.72 9.33 41.06
CA GLN A 661 23.07 9.33 40.49
C GLN A 661 23.24 8.23 39.43
N GLY A 662 22.69 7.04 39.65
CA GLY A 662 22.54 6.02 38.61
C GLY A 662 21.59 6.47 37.50
N ALA A 663 20.55 7.22 37.82
CA ALA A 663 19.66 7.83 36.83
C ALA A 663 20.35 8.84 35.91
N VAL A 664 21.13 9.78 36.46
CA VAL A 664 22.00 10.69 35.68
C VAL A 664 22.99 9.91 34.81
N THR A 665 23.50 8.77 35.29
CA THR A 665 24.44 7.93 34.56
C THR A 665 23.77 7.27 33.35
N ASP A 666 22.60 6.65 33.53
CA ASP A 666 21.85 6.02 32.44
C ASP A 666 21.38 7.02 31.39
N LEU A 667 20.84 8.16 31.79
CA LEU A 667 20.42 9.21 30.85
C LEU A 667 21.62 9.83 30.11
N THR A 668 22.81 9.81 30.70
CA THR A 668 24.05 10.22 30.00
C THR A 668 24.46 9.20 28.94
N SER A 669 24.29 7.89 29.20
CA SER A 669 24.46 6.85 28.17
C SER A 669 23.42 6.97 27.07
N ALA A 670 22.15 7.22 27.41
CA ALA A 670 21.09 7.42 26.42
C ALA A 670 21.37 8.62 25.50
N ILE A 671 21.78 9.76 26.05
CA ILE A 671 22.18 10.96 25.29
C ILE A 671 23.45 10.69 24.46
N GLY A 672 24.37 9.84 24.93
CA GLY A 672 25.55 9.42 24.17
C GLY A 672 25.20 8.56 22.94
N LEU A 673 24.16 7.73 23.04
CA LEU A 673 23.63 6.91 21.95
C LEU A 673 22.74 7.71 20.99
N ASN A 674 21.90 8.62 21.50
CA ASN A 674 21.08 9.54 20.71
C ASN A 674 21.20 11.00 21.21
N PRO A 675 22.15 11.79 20.64
CA PRO A 675 22.31 13.21 20.95
C PRO A 675 21.13 14.12 20.54
N ASN A 676 20.11 13.58 19.86
CA ASN A 676 18.90 14.32 19.45
C ASN A 676 17.66 13.96 20.30
N ASP A 677 17.83 13.27 21.44
CA ASP A 677 16.73 13.00 22.37
C ASP A 677 16.49 14.17 23.35
N ALA A 678 15.55 15.05 22.99
CA ALA A 678 15.13 16.17 23.85
C ALA A 678 14.55 15.72 25.20
N GLU A 679 13.90 14.56 25.26
CA GLU A 679 13.26 14.03 26.46
C GLU A 679 14.30 13.49 27.44
N ALA A 680 15.33 12.77 26.97
CA ALA A 680 16.46 12.36 27.81
C ALA A 680 17.19 13.58 28.43
N TYR A 681 17.41 14.65 27.66
CA TYR A 681 17.94 15.91 28.19
C TYR A 681 17.03 16.53 29.27
N ALA A 682 15.73 16.68 29.01
CA ALA A 682 14.80 17.28 29.98
C ALA A 682 14.62 16.41 31.25
N ASN A 683 14.67 15.09 31.11
CA ASN A 683 14.66 14.15 32.25
C ASN A 683 15.95 14.27 33.07
N ARG A 684 17.14 14.32 32.45
CA ARG A 684 18.39 14.53 33.18
C ARG A 684 18.44 15.91 33.86
N ALA A 685 17.88 16.94 33.23
CA ALA A 685 17.73 18.27 33.80
C ALA A 685 16.83 18.29 35.06
N LYS A 686 15.69 17.57 35.04
CA LYS A 686 14.80 17.39 36.20
C LYS A 686 15.55 16.78 37.39
N ILE A 687 16.43 15.81 37.13
CA ILE A 687 17.22 15.14 38.16
C ILE A 687 18.36 16.03 38.67
N TYR A 688 19.03 16.76 37.77
CA TYR A 688 19.99 17.78 38.19
C TYR A 688 19.35 18.88 39.05
N GLN A 689 18.10 19.27 38.78
CA GLN A 689 17.34 20.16 39.66
C GLN A 689 17.09 19.53 41.04
N GLN A 690 16.71 18.24 41.12
CA GLN A 690 16.56 17.52 42.40
C GLN A 690 17.89 17.43 43.18
N LEU A 691 19.01 17.30 42.48
CA LEU A 691 20.37 17.31 43.05
C LEU A 691 20.92 18.73 43.32
N ASN A 692 20.13 19.80 43.13
CA ASN A 692 20.54 21.21 43.22
C ASN A 692 21.67 21.62 42.24
N ASN A 693 21.99 20.80 41.24
CA ASN A 693 22.90 21.13 40.13
C ASN A 693 22.18 22.02 39.10
N TYR A 694 21.83 23.24 39.51
CA TYR A 694 21.07 24.18 38.67
C TYR A 694 21.78 24.56 37.37
N ASN A 695 23.12 24.57 37.35
CA ASN A 695 23.91 24.82 36.15
C ASN A 695 23.77 23.67 35.13
N GLY A 696 23.85 22.41 35.57
CA GLY A 696 23.59 21.24 34.73
C GLY A 696 22.15 21.20 34.22
N ALA A 697 21.18 21.51 35.09
CA ALA A 697 19.77 21.56 34.71
C ALA A 697 19.48 22.62 33.63
N ILE A 698 20.04 23.83 33.76
CA ILE A 698 19.89 24.87 32.72
C ILE A 698 20.55 24.43 31.41
N ALA A 699 21.76 23.85 31.45
CA ALA A 699 22.46 23.41 30.25
C ALA A 699 21.67 22.35 29.47
N ASP A 700 21.12 21.35 30.16
CA ASP A 700 20.32 20.29 29.56
C ASP A 700 18.95 20.79 29.06
N TYR A 701 18.23 21.62 29.84
CA TYR A 701 17.00 22.24 29.34
C TYR A 701 17.24 23.13 28.11
N VAL A 702 18.40 23.80 28.00
CA VAL A 702 18.78 24.55 26.80
C VAL A 702 18.99 23.63 25.58
N GLN A 703 19.57 22.43 25.74
CA GLN A 703 19.66 21.48 24.62
C GLN A 703 18.29 20.88 24.27
N ALA A 704 17.48 20.50 25.26
CA ALA A 704 16.11 20.01 25.03
C ALA A 704 15.26 21.02 24.24
N ILE A 705 15.36 22.32 24.56
CA ILE A 705 14.68 23.41 23.84
C ILE A 705 15.30 23.67 22.46
N ARG A 706 16.62 23.47 22.28
CA ARG A 706 17.28 23.59 20.97
C ARG A 706 16.81 22.48 20.01
N ILE A 707 16.69 21.25 20.51
CA ILE A 707 16.24 20.08 19.75
C ILE A 707 14.74 20.18 19.46
N ASN A 708 13.93 20.55 20.46
CA ASN A 708 12.49 20.76 20.32
C ASN A 708 12.05 22.14 20.87
N PRO A 709 11.99 23.18 20.01
CA PRO A 709 11.53 24.53 20.38
C PRO A 709 10.06 24.64 20.84
N ASN A 710 9.30 23.54 20.78
CA ASN A 710 7.91 23.42 21.23
C ASN A 710 7.76 22.47 22.43
N TYR A 711 8.83 22.22 23.19
CA TYR A 711 8.78 21.35 24.37
C TYR A 711 8.44 22.13 25.65
N ALA A 712 7.14 22.28 25.93
CA ALA A 712 6.63 23.07 27.07
C ALA A 712 7.27 22.70 28.42
N ALA A 713 7.45 21.40 28.67
CA ALA A 713 8.03 20.89 29.93
C ALA A 713 9.48 21.36 30.15
N ALA A 714 10.29 21.48 29.10
CA ALA A 714 11.67 21.96 29.20
C ALA A 714 11.74 23.47 29.48
N TYR A 715 10.83 24.27 28.90
CA TYR A 715 10.68 25.68 29.27
C TYR A 715 10.22 25.81 30.72
N TYR A 716 9.17 25.09 31.13
CA TYR A 716 8.67 25.11 32.50
C TYR A 716 9.76 24.74 33.53
N GLY A 717 10.48 23.63 33.31
CA GLY A 717 11.58 23.21 34.18
C GLY A 717 12.71 24.25 34.26
N ARG A 718 13.11 24.85 33.12
CA ARG A 718 14.09 25.94 33.13
C ARG A 718 13.59 27.19 33.87
N GLY A 719 12.31 27.50 33.76
CA GLY A 719 11.66 28.58 34.52
C GLY A 719 11.71 28.35 36.03
N ILE A 720 11.44 27.12 36.50
CA ILE A 720 11.58 26.72 37.91
C ILE A 720 13.04 26.92 38.38
N VAL A 721 14.01 26.42 37.63
CA VAL A 721 15.43 26.54 38.00
C VAL A 721 15.90 28.00 38.03
N ARG A 722 15.47 28.82 37.05
CA ARG A 722 15.73 30.27 37.04
C ARG A 722 15.10 30.98 38.23
N ARG A 723 13.87 30.62 38.61
CA ARG A 723 13.20 31.16 39.81
C ARG A 723 13.99 30.81 41.07
N SER A 724 14.52 29.60 41.19
CA SER A 724 15.39 29.19 42.32
C SER A 724 16.74 29.91 42.36
N LEU A 725 17.28 30.31 41.21
CA LEU A 725 18.50 31.13 41.09
C LEU A 725 18.25 32.65 41.23
N GLY A 726 16.99 33.09 41.40
CA GLY A 726 16.63 34.51 41.50
C GLY A 726 16.46 35.24 40.17
N ASP A 727 16.64 34.57 39.02
CA ASP A 727 16.35 35.11 37.68
C ASP A 727 14.83 35.19 37.43
N LYS A 728 14.17 36.12 38.11
CA LYS A 728 12.72 36.37 37.96
C LYS A 728 12.32 36.68 36.51
N ALA A 729 13.16 37.41 35.78
CA ALA A 729 12.84 37.85 34.41
C ALA A 729 12.92 36.70 33.40
N GLY A 730 14.00 35.91 33.45
CA GLY A 730 14.13 34.69 32.63
C GLY A 730 13.12 33.62 33.02
N ALA A 731 12.75 33.52 34.30
CA ALA A 731 11.72 32.59 34.77
C ALA A 731 10.33 32.94 34.20
N LEU A 732 9.91 34.22 34.28
CA LEU A 732 8.65 34.67 33.68
C LEU A 732 8.61 34.42 32.16
N SER A 733 9.70 34.76 31.45
CA SER A 733 9.80 34.55 29.99
C SER A 733 9.68 33.07 29.60
N ASP A 734 10.29 32.16 30.38
CA ASP A 734 10.15 30.72 30.18
C ASP A 734 8.75 30.22 30.52
N PHE A 735 8.13 30.73 31.59
CA PHE A 735 6.76 30.36 31.96
C PHE A 735 5.72 30.85 30.96
N ASP A 736 5.78 32.10 30.48
CA ASP A 736 4.87 32.60 29.44
C ASP A 736 4.99 31.76 28.15
N LYS A 737 6.22 31.39 27.76
CA LYS A 737 6.47 30.52 26.60
C LYS A 737 5.96 29.09 26.84
N ALA A 738 6.17 28.51 28.02
CA ALA A 738 5.64 27.20 28.38
C ALA A 738 4.10 27.19 28.39
N GLY A 739 3.48 28.21 29.00
CA GLY A 739 2.03 28.38 29.08
C GLY A 739 1.39 28.49 27.71
N LYS A 740 1.96 29.30 26.81
CA LYS A 740 1.48 29.36 25.42
C LYS A 740 1.54 27.99 24.75
N ILE A 741 2.68 27.28 24.83
CA ILE A 741 2.81 25.95 24.21
C ILE A 741 1.81 24.95 24.83
N PHE A 742 1.63 24.93 26.15
CA PHE A 742 0.64 24.08 26.80
C PHE A 742 -0.79 24.40 26.32
N LEU A 743 -1.13 25.67 26.12
CA LEU A 743 -2.43 26.08 25.59
C LEU A 743 -2.61 25.65 24.12
N ASP A 744 -1.60 25.89 23.27
CA ASP A 744 -1.57 25.46 21.87
C ASP A 744 -1.72 23.91 21.74
N GLN A 745 -1.18 23.16 22.71
CA GLN A 745 -1.29 21.70 22.83
C GLN A 745 -2.57 21.21 23.55
N GLY A 746 -3.40 22.11 24.11
CA GLY A 746 -4.61 21.76 24.86
C GLY A 746 -4.37 21.20 26.28
N LEU A 747 -3.15 21.28 26.80
CA LEU A 747 -2.71 20.75 28.09
C LEU A 747 -3.07 21.71 29.24
N THR A 748 -4.37 21.81 29.53
CA THR A 748 -4.93 22.77 30.49
C THR A 748 -4.46 22.60 31.94
N SER A 749 -3.85 21.47 32.32
CA SER A 749 -3.14 21.29 33.59
C SER A 749 -1.83 22.08 33.61
N GLY A 750 -0.91 21.78 32.69
CA GLY A 750 0.39 22.47 32.60
C GLY A 750 0.25 23.98 32.40
N TYR A 751 -0.80 24.45 31.73
CA TYR A 751 -1.13 25.87 31.67
C TYR A 751 -1.44 26.47 33.06
N LYS A 752 -2.22 25.79 33.90
CA LYS A 752 -2.53 26.24 35.27
C LYS A 752 -1.30 26.20 36.17
N ASP A 753 -0.48 25.15 36.05
CA ASP A 753 0.78 25.02 36.80
C ASP A 753 1.73 26.18 36.46
N VAL A 754 1.81 26.56 35.18
CA VAL A 754 2.50 27.77 34.71
C VAL A 754 1.92 29.05 35.32
N GLN A 755 0.60 29.27 35.30
CA GLN A 755 0.00 30.49 35.86
C GLN A 755 0.28 30.61 37.37
N PHE A 756 0.21 29.50 38.11
CA PHE A 756 0.52 29.44 39.54
C PHE A 756 1.99 29.77 39.85
N GLU A 757 2.94 29.38 38.99
CA GLU A 757 4.35 29.75 39.13
C GLU A 757 4.63 31.22 38.72
N ILE A 758 3.87 31.77 37.76
CA ILE A 758 3.89 33.20 37.42
C ILE A 758 3.36 34.05 38.59
N GLU A 759 2.28 33.62 39.24
CA GLU A 759 1.71 34.29 40.42
C GLU A 759 2.68 34.31 41.62
N LYS A 760 3.54 33.29 41.77
CA LYS A 760 4.59 33.26 42.82
C LYS A 760 5.78 34.20 42.56
N ILE A 761 5.94 34.74 41.35
CA ILE A 761 7.05 35.65 41.02
C ILE A 761 6.66 37.12 41.19
N LYS A 762 5.38 37.44 40.98
CA LYS A 762 4.81 38.79 41.09
C LYS A 762 4.83 39.30 42.53
#